data_AF-A0A3A2ZTQ1-F1
#
_entry.id   AF-A0A3A2ZTQ1-F1
#
_cell.length_a   1.000
_cell.length_b   1.000
_cell.length_c   1.000
_cell.angle_alpha   90.00
_cell.angle_beta   90.00
_cell.angle_gamma   90.00
#
_symmetry.space_group_name_H-M   'P 1'
#
loop_
_entity.id
_entity.type
_entity.pdbx_description
1 polymer ?
#
loop_
_entity_poly.entity_id
_entity_poly.type
_entity_poly.pdbx_seq_one_letter_code
_entity_poly.pdbx_strand_id
1 'polypeptide(L)'
;MNESDRNRISKELEDAIRHGDLQSVRRLVHTTKIDINAATTGNDPGRKETALHLAARYGVVHILQFLLDSNADVHIKGGQWEATPLIEAVFWRRTSCVKILLEHGANANDRYYRGSALQESCKVGSREITQLLLDYGADVNVPGGEKGNEWFAGPIHAAAKWAHEDILKMLLERATGASIQAKNEKGEGPLRAAIEMVDVSKIRLLLQYGVKVDIESLRFAASRRHERTLRTLLEHCTRGDVLESECEYEDALGIILAALKTITPLAAEYNRKGFTVDRVQSVWEAGLSAYKRASRDKDIASDFENMLHDDRARERRRTCKALYRCVRESPESHFERLERLTSHIVAPAFWKVRHVVQWSALDDGAIVNTACRRLCQLPLAPQPLSYRRLEREIGTEDCLPEDFFYDTESSVEVSRWDRLKVVAMLSTITIQTALHISCGSAERFNSLHQGRLLEFLGQLTNTAFEMASESDKITGEDEDAWFIVKAFLWATWQRVRLLIVGKMFHDQVKNGLEHDGVGKWTRAASGWQEFSFSSEVVECINQDYQTPPYMCNWAYRLISTMGSAVTTNLRGLVLRYTELWGGRSPRCNGSQPCSGDSPENCSRFVGATIVDQGVHDFTCGPEEPCHRICWNESSYRNVSAGASVLVDTDGPPGRRALYCKASKRTLAISHVWAHGQGGRPDTGINSCLHRRYCDLARKLGCDSYWIDTMCIPEDHALRREAIMSINTVFQGSKACLVCDRDLMEIDISGLENGTLELSARTRLREMILATVMFCDWNVRAWTFLEATQGRDNLLLLCKNNKTVSLLETLELVMRDGSLDIGTAFISAPHLLPLRVGKDPTEDARSPPEDSWLDAFDVDDPEDNRKLEEAASCLRHRPASREGDAFIIWTILAGYPTLRSPQNFWESRRGTLLTTGALMSGASRVQAKGLHWAPSEPTGRKVPGLFKKHTGEQSCEYPEVEMLITDPGEITETGFSASWDVLHLDMQMGGRDELPSEDMAVIRDLKEAVQYHFQPRGDKIALLRSVLQARQTRFRRDSRTAQRSALPYVAVCEFCAEDGGWKWLGVRRLDSDPHMPGFTLEKILLV
;
A
#
# COMPACT_ATOMS: atom_id res chain seq x y z
N MET A 1 -47.62 -36.10 -64.89
CA MET A 1 -46.20 -35.82 -64.60
C MET A 1 -45.64 -37.04 -63.88
N ASN A 2 -44.57 -37.65 -64.37
CA ASN A 2 -43.95 -38.78 -63.68
C ASN A 2 -43.15 -38.28 -62.45
N GLU A 3 -42.71 -39.18 -61.56
CA GLU A 3 -42.03 -38.82 -60.32
C GLU A 3 -40.67 -38.13 -60.56
N SER A 4 -39.96 -38.49 -61.64
CA SER A 4 -38.70 -37.86 -62.05
C SER A 4 -38.88 -36.40 -62.47
N ASP A 5 -39.94 -36.10 -63.24
CA ASP A 5 -40.28 -34.74 -63.65
C ASP A 5 -40.70 -33.89 -62.44
N ARG A 6 -41.44 -34.47 -61.49
CA ARG A 6 -41.84 -33.80 -60.24
C ARG A 6 -40.62 -33.44 -59.38
N ASN A 7 -39.65 -34.33 -59.26
CA ASN A 7 -38.43 -34.08 -58.48
C ASN A 7 -37.54 -33.03 -59.15
N ARG A 8 -37.40 -33.06 -60.48
CA ARG A 8 -36.65 -32.04 -61.24
C ARG A 8 -37.25 -30.65 -61.03
N ILE A 9 -38.58 -30.54 -61.19
CA ILE A 9 -39.32 -29.30 -61.02
C ILE A 9 -39.26 -28.79 -59.57
N SER A 10 -39.35 -29.68 -58.59
CA SER A 10 -39.22 -29.32 -57.17
C SER A 10 -37.83 -28.74 -56.85
N LYS A 11 -36.77 -29.30 -57.43
CA LYS A 11 -35.39 -28.81 -57.23
C LYS A 11 -35.18 -27.46 -57.91
N GLU A 12 -35.72 -27.28 -59.12
CA GLU A 12 -35.69 -26.01 -59.84
C GLU A 12 -36.46 -24.92 -59.08
N LEU A 13 -37.61 -25.27 -58.46
CA LEU A 13 -38.36 -24.38 -57.60
C LEU A 13 -37.58 -23.99 -56.34
N GLU A 14 -36.93 -24.94 -55.68
CA GLU A 14 -36.07 -24.65 -54.52
C GLU A 14 -34.91 -23.72 -54.90
N ASP A 15 -34.21 -23.99 -56.00
CA ASP A 15 -33.11 -23.15 -56.47
C ASP A 15 -33.59 -21.75 -56.84
N ALA A 16 -34.75 -21.62 -57.51
CA ALA A 16 -35.33 -20.31 -57.83
C ALA A 16 -35.70 -19.51 -56.58
N ILE A 17 -36.28 -20.15 -55.56
CA ILE A 17 -36.59 -19.50 -54.27
C ILE A 17 -35.30 -19.09 -53.56
N ARG A 18 -34.28 -19.96 -53.51
CA ARG A 18 -33.00 -19.68 -52.84
C ARG A 18 -32.29 -18.45 -53.44
N HIS A 19 -32.36 -18.26 -54.75
CA HIS A 19 -31.75 -17.12 -55.46
C HIS A 19 -32.68 -15.90 -55.59
N GLY A 20 -33.93 -15.99 -55.13
CA GLY A 20 -34.88 -14.89 -55.21
C GLY A 20 -35.45 -14.60 -56.59
N ASP A 21 -35.41 -15.56 -57.52
CA ASP A 21 -35.92 -15.42 -58.88
C ASP A 21 -37.45 -15.58 -58.95
N LEU A 22 -38.15 -14.47 -58.77
CA LEU A 22 -39.61 -14.41 -58.82
C LEU A 22 -40.19 -14.80 -60.19
N GLN A 23 -39.48 -14.54 -61.28
CA GLN A 23 -40.00 -14.84 -62.62
C GLN A 23 -39.99 -16.34 -62.89
N SER A 24 -38.94 -17.03 -62.45
CA SER A 24 -38.90 -18.50 -62.49
C SER A 24 -39.93 -19.12 -61.56
N VAL A 25 -40.11 -18.61 -60.34
CA VAL A 25 -41.17 -19.07 -59.43
C VAL A 25 -42.57 -18.84 -60.03
N ARG A 26 -42.86 -17.66 -60.59
CA ARG A 26 -44.14 -17.37 -61.26
C ARG A 26 -44.43 -18.32 -62.40
N ARG A 27 -43.43 -18.57 -63.25
CA ARG A 27 -43.52 -19.50 -64.38
C ARG A 27 -43.81 -20.92 -63.90
N LEU A 28 -43.10 -21.40 -62.89
CA LEU A 28 -43.26 -22.73 -62.32
C LEU A 28 -44.60 -22.89 -61.57
N VAL A 29 -45.14 -21.85 -60.94
CA VAL A 29 -46.47 -21.95 -60.30
C VAL A 29 -47.60 -21.93 -61.34
N HIS A 30 -47.53 -21.05 -62.35
CA HIS A 30 -48.63 -20.86 -63.31
C HIS A 30 -48.63 -21.84 -64.49
N THR A 31 -47.46 -22.26 -65.00
CA THR A 31 -47.36 -23.02 -66.26
C THR A 31 -47.51 -24.52 -66.06
N THR A 32 -47.06 -25.06 -64.92
CA THR A 32 -46.98 -26.51 -64.67
C THR A 32 -48.06 -27.04 -63.71
N LYS A 33 -49.01 -26.19 -63.27
CA LYS A 33 -50.10 -26.53 -62.30
C LYS A 33 -49.58 -27.29 -61.08
N ILE A 34 -48.44 -26.86 -60.54
CA ILE A 34 -47.89 -27.43 -59.31
C ILE A 34 -48.80 -27.00 -58.16
N ASP A 35 -49.14 -27.94 -57.28
CA ASP A 35 -49.78 -27.61 -56.01
C ASP A 35 -48.80 -26.77 -55.17
N ILE A 36 -49.18 -25.52 -54.90
CA ILE A 36 -48.36 -24.54 -54.16
C ILE A 36 -48.01 -25.01 -52.74
N ASN A 37 -48.81 -25.94 -52.19
CA ASN A 37 -48.63 -26.54 -50.88
C ASN A 37 -47.93 -27.90 -50.91
N ALA A 38 -47.54 -28.38 -52.10
CA ALA A 38 -46.80 -29.63 -52.22
C ALA A 38 -45.45 -29.53 -51.48
N ALA A 39 -45.10 -30.61 -50.79
CA ALA A 39 -43.77 -30.77 -50.23
C ALA A 39 -42.73 -30.82 -51.35
N THR A 40 -41.68 -30.01 -51.22
CA THR A 40 -40.51 -30.09 -52.06
C THR A 40 -39.76 -31.39 -51.76
N THR A 41 -39.32 -32.08 -52.80
CA THR A 41 -38.51 -33.30 -52.70
C THR A 41 -37.05 -32.89 -52.61
N GLY A 42 -36.64 -32.36 -51.46
CA GLY A 42 -35.23 -32.06 -51.17
C GLY A 42 -34.38 -33.34 -51.10
N ASN A 43 -33.06 -33.18 -51.00
CA ASN A 43 -32.08 -34.29 -50.93
C ASN A 43 -32.24 -35.24 -49.71
N ASP A 44 -33.17 -34.95 -48.79
CA ASP A 44 -33.39 -35.72 -47.56
C ASP A 44 -34.84 -36.26 -47.54
N PRO A 45 -35.06 -37.57 -47.74
CA PRO A 45 -36.39 -38.16 -47.93
C PRO A 45 -37.33 -38.04 -46.72
N GLY A 46 -36.85 -37.54 -45.58
CA GLY A 46 -37.66 -37.23 -44.38
C GLY A 46 -38.19 -35.80 -44.29
N ARG A 47 -37.80 -34.88 -45.19
CA ARG A 47 -38.03 -33.44 -45.02
C ARG A 47 -39.13 -32.90 -45.95
N LYS A 48 -40.38 -32.86 -45.46
CA LYS A 48 -41.54 -32.34 -46.20
C LYS A 48 -41.64 -30.81 -46.04
N GLU A 49 -40.89 -30.02 -46.80
CA GLU A 49 -40.92 -28.54 -46.72
C GLU A 49 -41.61 -27.93 -47.94
N THR A 50 -42.45 -26.92 -47.77
CA THR A 50 -43.14 -26.25 -48.90
C THR A 50 -42.34 -25.05 -49.43
N ALA A 51 -42.71 -24.55 -50.61
CA ALA A 51 -42.16 -23.31 -51.17
C ALA A 51 -42.25 -22.14 -50.17
N LEU A 52 -43.33 -22.08 -49.37
CA LEU A 52 -43.53 -21.06 -48.36
C LEU A 52 -42.54 -21.18 -47.18
N HIS A 53 -42.20 -22.40 -46.76
CA HIS A 53 -41.14 -22.63 -45.75
C HIS A 53 -39.78 -22.16 -46.25
N LEU A 54 -39.44 -22.47 -47.51
CA LEU A 54 -38.17 -22.07 -48.10
C LEU A 54 -38.06 -20.54 -48.23
N ALA A 55 -39.13 -19.89 -48.70
CA ALA A 55 -39.18 -18.43 -48.78
C ALA A 55 -39.04 -17.76 -47.41
N ALA A 56 -39.71 -18.30 -46.39
CA ALA A 56 -39.61 -17.84 -45.00
C ALA A 56 -38.21 -18.03 -44.40
N ARG A 57 -37.54 -19.16 -44.66
CA ARG A 57 -36.17 -19.46 -44.22
C ARG A 57 -35.14 -18.54 -44.87
N TYR A 58 -35.17 -18.47 -46.21
CA TYR A 58 -34.21 -17.67 -46.98
C TYR A 58 -34.48 -16.16 -46.86
N GLY A 59 -35.64 -15.76 -46.36
CA GLY A 59 -36.00 -14.36 -46.14
C GLY A 59 -36.39 -13.62 -47.42
N VAL A 60 -36.90 -14.34 -48.42
CA VAL A 60 -37.18 -13.78 -49.74
C VAL A 60 -38.59 -13.20 -49.78
N VAL A 61 -38.69 -11.97 -49.29
CA VAL A 61 -39.95 -11.24 -49.04
C VAL A 61 -40.88 -11.19 -50.26
N HIS A 62 -40.37 -10.87 -51.44
CA HIS A 62 -41.20 -10.71 -52.65
C HIS A 62 -41.71 -12.04 -53.21
N ILE A 63 -40.99 -13.15 -52.97
CA ILE A 63 -41.47 -14.50 -53.30
C ILE A 63 -42.49 -14.96 -52.26
N LEU A 64 -42.22 -14.71 -50.97
CA LEU A 64 -43.14 -15.01 -49.87
C LEU A 64 -44.51 -14.36 -50.11
N GLN A 65 -44.53 -13.06 -50.44
CA GLN A 65 -45.74 -12.31 -50.74
C GLN A 65 -46.48 -12.93 -51.94
N PHE A 66 -45.77 -13.20 -53.04
CA PHE A 66 -46.36 -13.83 -54.21
C PHE A 66 -46.99 -15.20 -53.92
N LEU A 67 -46.34 -16.03 -53.09
CA LEU A 67 -46.86 -17.33 -52.70
C LEU A 67 -48.15 -17.19 -51.87
N LEU A 68 -48.20 -16.26 -50.93
CA LEU A 68 -49.39 -15.97 -50.12
C LEU A 68 -50.53 -15.39 -50.99
N ASP A 69 -50.23 -14.46 -51.89
CA ASP A 69 -51.19 -13.91 -52.87
C ASP A 69 -51.74 -14.99 -53.82
N SER A 70 -51.00 -16.09 -53.98
CA SER A 70 -51.39 -17.26 -54.78
C SER A 70 -52.05 -18.36 -53.94
N ASN A 71 -52.61 -18.03 -52.77
CA ASN A 71 -53.30 -18.93 -51.84
C ASN A 71 -52.43 -20.06 -51.26
N ALA A 72 -51.13 -19.83 -51.01
CA ALA A 72 -50.34 -20.76 -50.20
C ALA A 72 -50.91 -20.86 -48.77
N ASP A 73 -50.95 -22.07 -48.21
CA ASP A 73 -51.42 -22.32 -46.85
C ASP A 73 -50.40 -21.79 -45.84
N VAL A 74 -50.76 -20.72 -45.12
CA VAL A 74 -49.90 -20.08 -44.11
C VAL A 74 -49.70 -20.94 -42.85
N HIS A 75 -50.57 -21.91 -42.62
CA HIS A 75 -50.57 -22.80 -41.44
C HIS A 75 -49.91 -24.16 -41.72
N ILE A 76 -49.38 -24.36 -42.92
CA ILE A 76 -48.83 -25.66 -43.32
C ILE A 76 -47.66 -26.05 -42.42
N LYS A 77 -47.76 -27.22 -41.78
CA LYS A 77 -46.66 -27.77 -40.98
C LYS A 77 -45.75 -28.62 -41.87
N GLY A 78 -44.45 -28.36 -41.78
CA GLY A 78 -43.45 -29.04 -42.61
C GLY A 78 -42.10 -29.24 -41.92
N GLY A 79 -41.21 -29.91 -42.64
CA GLY A 79 -39.86 -30.24 -42.17
C GLY A 79 -39.82 -31.30 -41.07
N GLN A 80 -38.62 -31.54 -40.54
CA GLN A 80 -38.35 -32.58 -39.52
C GLN A 80 -39.05 -32.31 -38.17
N TRP A 81 -39.47 -31.07 -37.91
CA TRP A 81 -39.95 -30.62 -36.60
C TRP A 81 -41.40 -30.14 -36.60
N GLU A 82 -42.13 -30.37 -37.69
CA GLU A 82 -43.49 -29.88 -37.92
C GLU A 82 -43.64 -28.36 -37.70
N ALA A 83 -42.61 -27.60 -38.09
CA ALA A 83 -42.61 -26.14 -37.97
C ALA A 83 -43.55 -25.53 -39.02
N THR A 84 -44.15 -24.38 -38.71
CA THR A 84 -44.87 -23.57 -39.70
C THR A 84 -43.91 -22.57 -40.37
N PRO A 85 -44.27 -21.98 -41.53
CA PRO A 85 -43.47 -20.93 -42.16
C PRO A 85 -43.18 -19.76 -41.21
N LEU A 86 -44.10 -19.44 -40.30
CA LEU A 86 -43.88 -18.43 -39.26
C LEU A 86 -42.72 -18.80 -38.33
N ILE A 87 -42.67 -20.04 -37.85
CA ILE A 87 -41.61 -20.53 -36.96
C ILE A 87 -40.25 -20.54 -37.67
N GLU A 88 -40.20 -20.92 -38.95
CA GLU A 88 -38.99 -20.82 -39.78
C GLU A 88 -38.52 -19.36 -39.93
N ALA A 89 -39.44 -18.43 -40.21
CA ALA A 89 -39.10 -17.02 -40.32
C ALA A 89 -38.55 -16.46 -38.99
N VAL A 90 -39.12 -16.87 -37.85
CA VAL A 90 -38.64 -16.48 -36.51
C VAL A 90 -37.25 -17.06 -36.24
N PHE A 91 -37.07 -18.36 -36.44
CA PHE A 91 -35.80 -19.08 -36.21
C PHE A 91 -34.65 -18.45 -37.00
N TRP A 92 -34.91 -18.05 -38.26
CA TRP A 92 -33.93 -17.44 -39.15
C TRP A 92 -33.90 -15.90 -39.10
N ARG A 93 -34.56 -15.26 -38.12
CA ARG A 93 -34.56 -13.80 -37.89
C ARG A 93 -35.07 -12.97 -39.08
N ARG A 94 -36.04 -13.49 -39.82
CA ARG A 94 -36.60 -12.82 -41.02
C ARG A 94 -37.77 -11.92 -40.62
N THR A 95 -37.50 -10.80 -39.95
CA THR A 95 -38.52 -9.89 -39.40
C THR A 95 -39.59 -9.46 -40.41
N SER A 96 -39.20 -9.12 -41.64
CA SER A 96 -40.15 -8.74 -42.70
C SER A 96 -41.06 -9.91 -43.11
N CYS A 97 -40.52 -11.13 -43.14
CA CYS A 97 -41.31 -12.34 -43.44
C CYS A 97 -42.26 -12.66 -42.28
N VAL A 98 -41.81 -12.53 -41.03
CA VAL A 98 -42.66 -12.68 -39.83
C VAL A 98 -43.86 -11.73 -39.90
N LYS A 99 -43.61 -10.44 -40.21
CA LYS A 99 -44.67 -9.44 -40.33
C LYS A 99 -45.69 -9.82 -41.42
N ILE A 100 -45.22 -10.18 -42.61
CA ILE A 100 -46.09 -10.55 -43.74
C ILE A 100 -46.90 -11.81 -43.42
N LEU A 101 -46.28 -12.83 -42.82
CA LEU A 101 -46.98 -14.06 -42.45
C LEU A 101 -48.08 -13.79 -41.42
N LEU A 102 -47.81 -12.97 -40.40
CA LEU A 102 -48.81 -12.56 -39.41
C LEU A 102 -49.95 -11.73 -40.04
N GLU A 103 -49.64 -10.82 -40.98
CA GLU A 103 -50.64 -10.04 -41.74
C GLU A 103 -51.54 -10.93 -42.61
N HIS A 104 -51.04 -12.09 -43.06
CA HIS A 104 -51.80 -13.09 -43.82
C HIS A 104 -52.44 -14.17 -42.92
N GLY A 105 -52.55 -13.90 -41.62
CA GLY A 105 -53.30 -14.74 -40.68
C GLY A 105 -52.50 -15.90 -40.07
N ALA A 106 -51.17 -15.93 -40.18
CA ALA A 106 -50.36 -16.91 -39.45
C ALA A 106 -50.67 -16.84 -37.95
N ASN A 107 -50.82 -18.01 -37.31
CA ASN A 107 -51.15 -18.07 -35.90
C ASN A 107 -49.89 -17.86 -35.04
N ALA A 108 -49.82 -16.72 -34.33
CA ALA A 108 -48.69 -16.38 -33.45
C ALA A 108 -48.47 -17.40 -32.30
N ASN A 109 -49.47 -18.24 -32.03
CA ASN A 109 -49.42 -19.30 -31.01
C ASN A 109 -49.07 -20.68 -31.57
N ASP A 110 -48.66 -20.78 -32.84
CA ASP A 110 -48.22 -22.05 -33.41
C ASP A 110 -47.02 -22.62 -32.64
N ARG A 111 -47.04 -23.95 -32.48
CA ARG A 111 -46.05 -24.72 -31.74
C ARG A 111 -45.42 -25.77 -32.64
N TYR A 112 -44.12 -25.96 -32.44
CA TYR A 112 -43.32 -27.01 -33.03
C TYR A 112 -42.60 -27.81 -31.94
N TYR A 113 -41.85 -28.84 -32.33
CA TYR A 113 -41.15 -29.74 -31.40
C TYR A 113 -40.33 -29.05 -30.29
N ARG A 114 -39.74 -27.86 -30.53
CA ARG A 114 -38.90 -27.16 -29.53
C ARG A 114 -39.56 -25.93 -28.88
N GLY A 115 -40.84 -25.68 -29.12
CA GLY A 115 -41.58 -24.60 -28.46
C GLY A 115 -42.56 -23.82 -29.35
N SER A 116 -42.99 -22.65 -28.88
CA SER A 116 -43.78 -21.68 -29.65
C SER A 116 -42.90 -20.69 -30.40
N ALA A 117 -43.50 -19.96 -31.36
CA ALA A 117 -42.84 -18.84 -32.04
C ALA A 117 -42.28 -17.80 -31.05
N LEU A 118 -43.00 -17.49 -29.97
CA LEU A 118 -42.56 -16.54 -28.94
C LEU A 118 -41.36 -17.05 -28.13
N GLN A 119 -41.34 -18.35 -27.77
CA GLN A 119 -40.17 -18.95 -27.10
C GLN A 119 -38.93 -18.87 -27.99
N GLU A 120 -39.09 -19.13 -29.29
CA GLU A 120 -38.00 -19.07 -30.25
C GLU A 120 -37.49 -17.64 -30.44
N SER A 121 -38.38 -16.63 -30.50
CA SER A 121 -37.96 -15.23 -30.62
C SER A 121 -37.13 -14.76 -29.43
N CYS A 122 -37.44 -15.25 -28.21
CA CYS A 122 -36.65 -14.99 -27.01
C CYS A 122 -35.26 -15.63 -27.08
N LYS A 123 -35.15 -16.90 -27.51
CA LYS A 123 -33.86 -17.59 -27.67
C LYS A 123 -32.95 -16.90 -28.68
N VAL A 124 -33.54 -16.41 -29.76
CA VAL A 124 -32.85 -15.73 -30.86
C VAL A 124 -32.57 -14.25 -30.53
N GLY A 125 -33.18 -13.70 -29.47
CA GLY A 125 -32.90 -12.36 -28.95
C GLY A 125 -33.36 -11.22 -29.87
N SER A 126 -34.40 -11.42 -30.71
CA SER A 126 -34.94 -10.34 -31.56
C SER A 126 -36.10 -9.63 -30.88
N ARG A 127 -35.86 -8.38 -30.48
CA ARG A 127 -36.87 -7.53 -29.84
C ARG A 127 -38.03 -7.26 -30.80
N GLU A 128 -37.74 -6.94 -32.06
CA GLU A 128 -38.73 -6.58 -33.08
C GLU A 128 -39.66 -7.76 -33.40
N ILE A 129 -39.10 -8.97 -33.55
CA ILE A 129 -39.91 -10.17 -33.79
C ILE A 129 -40.75 -10.51 -32.55
N THR A 130 -40.17 -10.39 -31.36
CA THR A 130 -40.91 -10.62 -30.10
C THR A 130 -42.08 -9.65 -29.97
N GLN A 131 -41.85 -8.36 -30.22
CA GLN A 131 -42.88 -7.33 -30.21
C GLN A 131 -43.99 -7.63 -31.23
N LEU A 132 -43.63 -7.98 -32.48
CA LEU A 132 -44.60 -8.37 -33.50
C LEU A 132 -45.45 -9.57 -33.06
N LEU A 133 -44.84 -10.63 -32.53
CA LEU A 133 -45.59 -11.79 -32.07
C LEU A 133 -46.56 -11.43 -30.93
N LEU A 134 -46.11 -10.62 -29.96
CA LEU A 134 -46.95 -10.18 -28.86
C LEU A 134 -48.09 -9.26 -29.33
N ASP A 135 -47.86 -8.41 -30.33
CA ASP A 135 -48.88 -7.51 -30.90
C ASP A 135 -49.96 -8.28 -31.69
N TYR A 136 -49.61 -9.45 -32.24
CA TYR A 136 -50.53 -10.39 -32.88
C TYR A 136 -51.05 -11.48 -31.92
N GLY A 137 -51.00 -11.23 -30.61
CA GLY A 137 -51.68 -12.06 -29.60
C GLY A 137 -50.97 -13.36 -29.24
N ALA A 138 -49.63 -13.42 -29.35
CA ALA A 138 -48.86 -14.53 -28.80
C ALA A 138 -49.03 -14.62 -27.28
N ASP A 139 -49.35 -15.83 -26.80
CA ASP A 139 -49.52 -16.15 -25.40
C ASP A 139 -48.16 -16.22 -24.70
N VAL A 140 -48.02 -15.45 -23.62
CA VAL A 140 -46.81 -15.38 -22.79
C VAL A 140 -46.71 -16.54 -21.79
N ASN A 141 -47.81 -17.29 -21.59
CA ASN A 141 -47.95 -18.34 -20.59
C ASN A 141 -47.72 -19.74 -21.14
N VAL A 142 -47.30 -19.85 -22.40
CA VAL A 142 -47.25 -21.13 -23.08
C VAL A 142 -46.24 -22.06 -22.37
N PRO A 143 -46.65 -23.28 -21.96
CA PRO A 143 -45.75 -24.23 -21.31
C PRO A 143 -44.60 -24.65 -22.25
N GLY A 144 -43.55 -25.26 -21.68
CA GLY A 144 -42.48 -25.92 -22.45
C GLY A 144 -43.04 -26.94 -23.46
N GLY A 145 -42.19 -27.45 -24.38
CA GLY A 145 -42.58 -28.43 -25.41
C GLY A 145 -43.15 -29.77 -24.88
N GLU A 146 -43.08 -30.86 -25.66
CA GLU A 146 -43.59 -32.19 -25.25
C GLU A 146 -42.60 -33.03 -24.42
N LYS A 147 -43.04 -33.60 -23.28
CA LYS A 147 -42.28 -34.37 -22.26
C LYS A 147 -41.03 -35.14 -22.76
N GLY A 148 -39.87 -34.92 -22.12
CA GLY A 148 -38.63 -35.70 -22.27
C GLY A 148 -37.43 -35.10 -23.05
N ASN A 149 -37.44 -33.87 -23.58
CA ASN A 149 -36.28 -33.19 -24.20
C ASN A 149 -35.66 -32.06 -23.32
N GLU A 150 -34.55 -31.43 -23.69
CA GLU A 150 -33.89 -30.46 -22.78
C GLU A 150 -34.48 -29.03 -22.88
N TRP A 151 -35.38 -28.76 -23.83
CA TRP A 151 -35.79 -27.40 -24.28
C TRP A 151 -37.08 -26.84 -23.63
N PHE A 152 -37.42 -27.25 -22.41
CA PHE A 152 -38.70 -27.01 -21.72
C PHE A 152 -38.81 -25.75 -20.86
N ALA A 153 -38.59 -24.57 -21.42
CA ALA A 153 -38.77 -23.31 -20.66
C ALA A 153 -39.90 -22.47 -21.25
N GLY A 154 -40.82 -21.95 -20.42
CA GLY A 154 -41.81 -20.95 -20.86
C GLY A 154 -41.15 -19.69 -21.45
N PRO A 155 -41.86 -18.83 -22.20
CA PRO A 155 -41.28 -17.63 -22.82
C PRO A 155 -40.43 -16.79 -21.84
N ILE A 156 -40.91 -16.60 -20.61
CA ILE A 156 -40.20 -15.84 -19.57
C ILE A 156 -38.89 -16.50 -19.12
N HIS A 157 -38.82 -17.84 -19.08
CA HIS A 157 -37.60 -18.57 -18.73
C HIS A 157 -36.58 -18.49 -19.88
N ALA A 158 -37.05 -18.60 -21.13
CA ALA A 158 -36.21 -18.43 -22.30
C ALA A 158 -35.65 -17.01 -22.37
N ALA A 159 -36.46 -16.00 -22.04
CA ALA A 159 -36.00 -14.62 -21.97
C ALA A 159 -35.00 -14.37 -20.83
N ALA A 160 -35.27 -14.92 -19.64
CA ALA A 160 -34.36 -14.85 -18.50
C ALA A 160 -33.00 -15.49 -18.78
N LYS A 161 -32.98 -16.57 -19.58
CA LYS A 161 -31.76 -17.33 -19.90
C LYS A 161 -31.00 -16.79 -21.11
N TRP A 162 -31.68 -16.45 -22.20
CA TRP A 162 -31.06 -16.26 -23.52
C TRP A 162 -31.29 -14.88 -24.15
N ALA A 163 -32.31 -14.13 -23.73
CA ALA A 163 -32.66 -12.85 -24.36
C ALA A 163 -31.95 -11.65 -23.72
N HIS A 164 -32.17 -10.46 -24.28
CA HIS A 164 -31.80 -9.19 -23.67
C HIS A 164 -32.81 -8.77 -22.59
N GLU A 165 -32.39 -7.87 -21.68
CA GLU A 165 -33.21 -7.37 -20.56
C GLU A 165 -34.52 -6.73 -21.03
N ASP A 166 -34.49 -6.04 -22.16
CA ASP A 166 -35.66 -5.38 -22.74
C ASP A 166 -36.75 -6.38 -23.19
N ILE A 167 -36.36 -7.52 -23.77
CA ILE A 167 -37.28 -8.62 -24.12
C ILE A 167 -37.92 -9.21 -22.87
N LEU A 168 -37.12 -9.44 -21.82
CA LEU A 168 -37.63 -9.92 -20.54
C LEU A 168 -38.62 -8.91 -19.94
N LYS A 169 -38.31 -7.61 -19.99
CA LYS A 169 -39.21 -6.54 -19.55
C LYS A 169 -40.53 -6.52 -20.32
N MET A 170 -40.48 -6.62 -21.65
CA MET A 170 -41.69 -6.67 -22.49
C MET A 170 -42.61 -7.84 -22.12
N LEU A 171 -42.03 -9.01 -21.83
CA LEU A 171 -42.81 -10.15 -21.36
C LEU A 171 -43.39 -9.92 -19.96
N LEU A 172 -42.59 -9.40 -19.03
CA LEU A 172 -43.03 -9.09 -17.67
C LEU A 172 -44.18 -8.06 -17.63
N GLU A 173 -44.18 -7.08 -18.53
CA GLU A 173 -45.24 -6.07 -18.66
C GLU A 173 -46.57 -6.67 -19.17
N ARG A 174 -46.53 -7.76 -19.93
CA ARG A 174 -47.73 -8.44 -20.48
C ARG A 174 -48.12 -9.70 -19.70
N ALA A 175 -47.29 -10.14 -18.76
CA ALA A 175 -47.48 -11.32 -17.93
C ALA A 175 -48.39 -11.02 -16.72
N THR A 176 -49.13 -12.02 -16.24
CA THR A 176 -49.92 -11.94 -15.00
C THR A 176 -49.11 -12.42 -13.79
N GLY A 177 -49.50 -12.04 -12.57
CA GLY A 177 -48.77 -12.41 -11.35
C GLY A 177 -48.58 -13.93 -11.15
N ALA A 178 -49.50 -14.77 -11.64
CA ALA A 178 -49.34 -16.24 -11.61
C ALA A 178 -48.31 -16.75 -12.64
N SER A 179 -48.15 -16.06 -13.77
CA SER A 179 -47.28 -16.49 -14.87
C SER A 179 -45.81 -16.19 -14.64
N ILE A 180 -45.50 -15.14 -13.88
CA ILE A 180 -44.12 -14.80 -13.51
C ILE A 180 -43.53 -15.75 -12.46
N GLN A 181 -44.39 -16.50 -11.77
CA GLN A 181 -44.02 -17.55 -10.79
C GLN A 181 -44.07 -18.95 -11.39
N ALA A 182 -44.43 -19.09 -12.67
CA ALA A 182 -44.57 -20.40 -13.29
C ALA A 182 -43.25 -21.15 -13.20
N LYS A 183 -43.31 -22.39 -12.71
CA LYS A 183 -42.18 -23.31 -12.70
C LYS A 183 -42.16 -24.09 -14.00
N ASN A 184 -40.98 -24.33 -14.55
CA ASN A 184 -40.79 -25.28 -15.63
C ASN A 184 -41.04 -26.73 -15.13
N GLU A 185 -40.96 -27.72 -16.02
CA GLU A 185 -41.18 -29.14 -15.66
C GLU A 185 -40.10 -29.70 -14.71
N LYS A 186 -38.96 -29.02 -14.54
CA LYS A 186 -37.93 -29.33 -13.53
C LYS A 186 -38.22 -28.70 -12.16
N GLY A 187 -39.34 -27.98 -12.02
CA GLY A 187 -39.68 -27.26 -10.80
C GLY A 187 -38.95 -25.92 -10.65
N GLU A 188 -38.23 -25.45 -11.66
CA GLU A 188 -37.41 -24.24 -11.62
C GLU A 188 -38.21 -23.02 -12.12
N GLY A 189 -38.17 -21.90 -11.40
CA GLY A 189 -38.76 -20.63 -11.85
C GLY A 189 -37.83 -19.81 -12.76
N PRO A 190 -38.29 -18.67 -13.30
CA PRO A 190 -37.48 -17.82 -14.19
C PRO A 190 -36.25 -17.20 -13.51
N LEU A 191 -36.33 -16.93 -12.20
CA LEU A 191 -35.20 -16.45 -11.40
C LEU A 191 -34.01 -17.41 -11.42
N ARG A 192 -34.27 -18.72 -11.35
CA ARG A 192 -33.25 -19.78 -11.37
C ARG A 192 -32.43 -19.77 -12.67
N ALA A 193 -33.07 -19.44 -13.79
CA ALA A 193 -32.45 -19.33 -15.10
C ALA A 193 -31.58 -18.08 -15.25
N ALA A 194 -32.02 -16.94 -14.70
CA ALA A 194 -31.19 -15.72 -14.65
C ALA A 194 -29.97 -15.89 -13.74
N ILE A 195 -30.11 -16.60 -12.61
CA ILE A 195 -28.99 -16.97 -11.72
C ILE A 195 -28.00 -17.90 -12.42
N GLU A 196 -28.47 -18.86 -13.22
CA GLU A 196 -27.59 -19.79 -13.97
C GLU A 196 -26.62 -19.06 -14.91
N MET A 197 -27.10 -17.96 -15.51
CA MET A 197 -26.35 -17.11 -16.45
C MET A 197 -25.61 -15.95 -15.75
N VAL A 198 -25.78 -15.78 -14.44
CA VAL A 198 -25.16 -14.71 -13.62
C VAL A 198 -25.53 -13.30 -14.10
N ASP A 199 -26.74 -13.13 -14.65
CA ASP A 199 -27.21 -11.85 -15.17
C ASP A 199 -27.92 -11.05 -14.07
N VAL A 200 -27.15 -10.22 -13.36
CA VAL A 200 -27.64 -9.41 -12.22
C VAL A 200 -28.75 -8.44 -12.61
N SER A 201 -28.72 -7.89 -13.83
CA SER A 201 -29.74 -6.95 -14.29
C SER A 201 -31.09 -7.64 -14.48
N LYS A 202 -31.09 -8.83 -15.10
CA LYS A 202 -32.32 -9.65 -15.21
C LYS A 202 -32.82 -10.14 -13.85
N ILE A 203 -31.92 -10.47 -12.93
CA ILE A 203 -32.27 -10.83 -11.54
C ILE A 203 -33.01 -9.67 -10.87
N ARG A 204 -32.45 -8.44 -10.91
CA ARG A 204 -33.10 -7.25 -10.36
C ARG A 204 -34.46 -7.00 -10.99
N LEU A 205 -34.55 -7.11 -12.32
CA LEU A 205 -35.79 -6.89 -13.04
C LEU A 205 -36.87 -7.90 -12.64
N LEU A 206 -36.55 -9.20 -12.53
CA LEU A 206 -37.48 -10.22 -12.06
C LEU A 206 -37.97 -9.95 -10.63
N LEU A 207 -37.06 -9.57 -9.73
CA LEU A 207 -37.40 -9.24 -8.34
C LEU A 207 -38.28 -7.99 -8.23
N GLN A 208 -38.03 -6.97 -9.06
CA GLN A 208 -38.86 -5.75 -9.13
C GLN A 208 -40.30 -6.02 -9.57
N TYR A 209 -40.52 -6.99 -10.47
CA TYR A 209 -41.84 -7.40 -10.91
C TYR A 209 -42.49 -8.43 -9.96
N GLY A 210 -41.90 -8.70 -8.79
CA GLY A 210 -42.49 -9.51 -7.73
C GLY A 210 -42.27 -11.02 -7.87
N VAL A 211 -41.26 -11.47 -8.62
CA VAL A 211 -40.88 -12.89 -8.65
C VAL A 211 -40.39 -13.31 -7.26
N LYS A 212 -41.00 -14.36 -6.69
CA LYS A 212 -40.64 -14.84 -5.35
C LYS A 212 -39.29 -15.54 -5.41
N VAL A 213 -38.51 -15.40 -4.36
CA VAL A 213 -37.23 -16.11 -4.22
C VAL A 213 -37.50 -17.42 -3.50
N ASP A 214 -37.16 -18.55 -4.08
CA ASP A 214 -37.26 -19.84 -3.42
C ASP A 214 -35.89 -20.30 -2.85
N ILE A 215 -35.93 -21.17 -1.83
CA ILE A 215 -34.73 -21.68 -1.15
C ILE A 215 -33.78 -22.43 -2.10
N GLU A 216 -34.28 -23.11 -3.14
CA GLU A 216 -33.44 -23.86 -4.07
C GLU A 216 -32.66 -22.91 -4.99
N SER A 217 -33.29 -21.83 -5.46
CA SER A 217 -32.64 -20.74 -6.18
C SER A 217 -31.55 -20.07 -5.33
N LEU A 218 -31.80 -19.87 -4.02
CA LEU A 218 -30.80 -19.35 -3.08
C LEU A 218 -29.63 -20.31 -2.87
N ARG A 219 -29.90 -21.60 -2.64
CA ARG A 219 -28.86 -22.63 -2.50
C ARG A 219 -28.01 -22.75 -3.76
N PHE A 220 -28.64 -22.65 -4.92
CA PHE A 220 -27.93 -22.67 -6.19
C PHE A 220 -27.06 -21.42 -6.37
N ALA A 221 -27.59 -20.22 -6.10
CA ALA A 221 -26.81 -18.98 -6.11
C ALA A 221 -25.60 -19.06 -5.17
N ALA A 222 -25.80 -19.63 -3.97
CA ALA A 222 -24.73 -19.89 -3.00
C ALA A 222 -23.69 -20.89 -3.54
N SER A 223 -24.11 -21.99 -4.17
CA SER A 223 -23.20 -22.98 -4.76
C SER A 223 -22.36 -22.43 -5.92
N ARG A 224 -22.90 -21.47 -6.68
CA ARG A 224 -22.20 -20.82 -7.79
C ARG A 224 -21.19 -19.77 -7.32
N ARG A 225 -21.20 -19.42 -6.03
CA ARG A 225 -20.23 -18.53 -5.39
C ARG A 225 -20.10 -17.13 -6.01
N HIS A 226 -21.19 -16.54 -6.51
CA HIS A 226 -21.17 -15.20 -7.10
C HIS A 226 -21.62 -14.11 -6.11
N GLU A 227 -20.68 -13.30 -5.61
CA GLU A 227 -20.93 -12.28 -4.58
C GLU A 227 -22.02 -11.27 -4.99
N ARG A 228 -21.95 -10.71 -6.21
CA ARG A 228 -22.92 -9.68 -6.67
C ARG A 228 -24.35 -10.22 -6.78
N THR A 229 -24.50 -11.49 -7.16
CA THR A 229 -25.80 -12.17 -7.22
C THR A 229 -26.36 -12.36 -5.81
N LEU A 230 -25.55 -12.85 -4.86
CA LEU A 230 -25.96 -13.04 -3.47
C LEU A 230 -26.31 -11.73 -2.76
N ARG A 231 -25.55 -10.65 -3.00
CA ARG A 231 -25.89 -9.31 -2.46
C ARG A 231 -27.19 -8.77 -3.03
N THR A 232 -27.41 -8.93 -4.33
CA THR A 232 -28.66 -8.49 -4.97
C THR A 232 -29.86 -9.26 -4.43
N LEU A 233 -29.72 -10.57 -4.21
CA LEU A 233 -30.75 -11.38 -3.55
C LEU A 233 -30.98 -10.92 -2.10
N LEU A 234 -29.91 -10.62 -1.35
CA LEU A 234 -30.01 -10.09 0.02
C LEU A 234 -30.74 -8.74 0.10
N GLU A 235 -30.45 -7.82 -0.82
CA GLU A 235 -31.09 -6.51 -0.91
C GLU A 235 -32.61 -6.61 -1.08
N HIS A 236 -33.07 -7.63 -1.80
CA HIS A 236 -34.49 -7.87 -2.05
C HIS A 236 -35.13 -8.87 -1.07
N CYS A 237 -34.36 -9.63 -0.30
CA CYS A 237 -34.85 -10.42 0.82
C CYS A 237 -35.17 -9.53 2.03
N THR A 238 -36.17 -8.66 1.92
CA THR A 238 -36.72 -7.88 3.06
C THR A 238 -37.99 -8.53 3.60
N ARG A 239 -38.19 -8.45 4.92
CA ARG A 239 -39.34 -9.04 5.64
C ARG A 239 -40.65 -8.49 5.06
N GLY A 240 -41.42 -9.33 4.35
CA GLY A 240 -42.78 -8.99 3.91
C GLY A 240 -43.19 -9.39 2.49
N ASP A 241 -42.28 -9.46 1.51
CA ASP A 241 -42.69 -9.52 0.09
C ASP A 241 -42.10 -10.69 -0.74
N VAL A 242 -41.17 -11.49 -0.21
CA VAL A 242 -40.30 -12.33 -1.07
C VAL A 242 -40.25 -13.83 -0.73
N LEU A 243 -40.63 -14.25 0.49
CA LEU A 243 -40.61 -15.64 0.96
C LEU A 243 -41.97 -16.04 1.58
N GLU A 244 -42.37 -17.32 1.47
CA GLU A 244 -43.74 -17.75 1.81
C GLU A 244 -43.98 -17.89 3.32
N SER A 245 -42.92 -18.00 4.13
CA SER A 245 -43.00 -18.03 5.60
C SER A 245 -41.82 -17.35 6.29
N GLU A 246 -42.00 -16.99 7.57
CA GLU A 246 -40.91 -16.46 8.42
C GLU A 246 -39.77 -17.47 8.61
N CYS A 247 -40.06 -18.76 8.68
CA CYS A 247 -39.03 -19.80 8.82
C CYS A 247 -38.12 -19.85 7.58
N GLU A 248 -38.70 -19.70 6.38
CA GLU A 248 -37.94 -19.65 5.14
C GLU A 248 -37.08 -18.38 5.02
N TYR A 249 -37.52 -17.27 5.62
CA TYR A 249 -36.76 -16.03 5.69
C TYR A 249 -35.48 -16.16 6.51
N GLU A 250 -35.54 -16.79 7.68
CA GLU A 250 -34.35 -17.02 8.52
C GLU A 250 -33.36 -17.99 7.85
N ASP A 251 -33.86 -19.08 7.25
CA ASP A 251 -33.04 -20.04 6.51
C ASP A 251 -32.39 -19.40 5.26
N ALA A 252 -33.15 -18.59 4.51
CA ALA A 252 -32.65 -17.84 3.37
C ALA A 252 -31.53 -16.87 3.77
N LEU A 253 -31.74 -16.10 4.84
CA LEU A 253 -30.74 -15.17 5.37
C LEU A 253 -29.49 -15.91 5.83
N GLY A 254 -29.66 -17.05 6.52
CA GLY A 254 -28.57 -17.92 6.95
C GLY A 254 -27.73 -18.45 5.79
N ILE A 255 -28.36 -18.94 4.71
CA ILE A 255 -27.68 -19.45 3.51
C ILE A 255 -26.89 -18.33 2.81
N ILE A 256 -27.51 -17.17 2.62
CA ILE A 256 -26.87 -16.03 1.93
C ILE A 256 -25.68 -15.51 2.76
N LEU A 257 -25.86 -15.34 4.08
CA LEU A 257 -24.78 -14.86 4.95
C LEU A 257 -23.65 -15.89 5.07
N ALA A 258 -23.94 -17.19 5.14
CA ALA A 258 -22.92 -18.24 5.14
C ALA A 258 -22.14 -18.28 3.81
N ALA A 259 -22.82 -18.15 2.67
CA ALA A 259 -22.18 -18.05 1.37
C ALA A 259 -21.32 -16.79 1.26
N LEU A 260 -21.84 -15.61 1.62
CA LEU A 260 -21.06 -14.37 1.64
C LEU A 260 -19.85 -14.47 2.58
N LYS A 261 -19.98 -15.12 3.74
CA LYS A 261 -18.85 -15.40 4.65
C LYS A 261 -17.77 -16.31 4.05
N THR A 262 -18.05 -17.07 2.99
CA THR A 262 -17.06 -17.96 2.34
C THR A 262 -16.52 -17.40 1.03
N ILE A 263 -17.25 -16.48 0.39
CA ILE A 263 -16.91 -15.89 -0.92
C ILE A 263 -16.29 -14.50 -0.78
N THR A 264 -16.51 -13.82 0.35
CA THR A 264 -15.92 -12.49 0.58
C THR A 264 -14.40 -12.55 0.42
N PRO A 265 -13.76 -11.51 -0.15
CA PRO A 265 -12.31 -11.38 -0.16
C PRO A 265 -11.69 -11.58 1.23
N LEU A 266 -12.44 -11.17 2.26
CA LEU A 266 -12.11 -11.37 3.67
C LEU A 266 -12.00 -12.86 4.05
N ALA A 267 -12.86 -13.74 3.54
CA ALA A 267 -12.81 -15.18 3.79
C ALA A 267 -11.61 -15.88 3.13
N ALA A 268 -11.27 -15.46 1.91
CA ALA A 268 -10.03 -15.89 1.27
C ALA A 268 -8.80 -15.40 2.06
N GLU A 269 -8.86 -14.16 2.59
CA GLU A 269 -7.80 -13.59 3.43
C GLU A 269 -7.68 -14.30 4.79
N TYR A 270 -8.80 -14.67 5.41
CA TYR A 270 -8.88 -15.49 6.62
C TYR A 270 -8.16 -16.82 6.43
N ASN A 271 -8.49 -17.53 5.34
CA ASN A 271 -7.87 -18.81 5.00
C ASN A 271 -6.38 -18.64 4.72
N ARG A 272 -5.98 -17.60 3.96
CA ARG A 272 -4.55 -17.31 3.68
C ARG A 272 -3.74 -17.04 4.94
N LYS A 273 -4.33 -16.40 5.96
CA LYS A 273 -3.66 -16.06 7.24
C LYS A 273 -3.96 -17.06 8.38
N GLY A 274 -4.61 -18.18 8.07
CA GLY A 274 -4.89 -19.24 9.04
C GLY A 274 -5.71 -18.80 10.26
N PHE A 275 -6.71 -17.94 10.08
CA PHE A 275 -7.65 -17.57 11.15
C PHE A 275 -9.11 -17.57 10.67
N THR A 276 -10.05 -17.65 11.59
CA THR A 276 -11.49 -17.58 11.30
C THR A 276 -12.16 -16.61 12.25
N VAL A 277 -13.35 -16.10 11.89
CA VAL A 277 -14.16 -15.27 12.80
C VAL A 277 -14.46 -16.03 14.10
N ASP A 278 -14.76 -17.33 14.00
CA ASP A 278 -15.04 -18.18 15.17
C ASP A 278 -13.82 -18.31 16.09
N ARG A 279 -12.60 -18.39 15.53
CA ARG A 279 -11.36 -18.38 16.34
C ARG A 279 -11.19 -17.05 17.07
N VAL A 280 -11.43 -15.92 16.39
CA VAL A 280 -11.33 -14.59 17.01
C VAL A 280 -12.38 -14.42 18.11
N GLN A 281 -13.61 -14.86 17.86
CA GLN A 281 -14.70 -14.89 18.84
C GLN A 281 -14.34 -15.76 20.05
N SER A 282 -13.81 -16.96 19.83
CA SER A 282 -13.39 -17.87 20.92
C SER A 282 -12.28 -17.26 21.77
N VAL A 283 -11.29 -16.59 21.16
CA VAL A 283 -10.24 -15.87 21.89
C VAL A 283 -10.81 -14.72 22.71
N TRP A 284 -11.79 -13.98 22.17
CA TRP A 284 -12.51 -12.92 22.88
C TRP A 284 -13.24 -13.47 24.12
N GLU A 285 -14.02 -14.54 23.96
CA GLU A 285 -14.77 -15.19 25.05
C GLU A 285 -13.85 -15.80 26.12
N ALA A 286 -12.72 -16.38 25.71
CA ALA A 286 -11.71 -16.91 26.61
C ALA A 286 -11.05 -15.80 27.43
N GLY A 287 -10.70 -14.68 26.78
CA GLY A 287 -10.19 -13.47 27.45
C GLY A 287 -11.20 -12.90 28.45
N LEU A 288 -12.47 -12.83 28.06
CA LEU A 288 -13.58 -12.41 28.90
C LEU A 288 -13.78 -13.32 30.13
N SER A 289 -13.61 -14.62 29.95
CA SER A 289 -13.75 -15.63 31.02
C SER A 289 -12.55 -15.64 31.96
N ALA A 290 -11.33 -15.45 31.44
CA ALA A 290 -10.13 -15.23 32.24
C ALA A 290 -10.26 -13.95 33.08
N TYR A 291 -10.78 -12.87 32.48
CA TYR A 291 -11.10 -11.64 33.19
C TYR A 291 -12.07 -11.87 34.37
N LYS A 292 -13.20 -12.54 34.15
CA LYS A 292 -14.21 -12.81 35.21
C LYS A 292 -13.64 -13.59 36.39
N ARG A 293 -12.59 -14.39 36.17
CA ARG A 293 -11.86 -15.12 37.21
C ARG A 293 -10.88 -14.21 37.93
N ALA A 294 -10.06 -13.45 37.19
CA ALA A 294 -9.06 -12.53 37.76
C ALA A 294 -9.69 -11.33 38.50
N SER A 295 -10.87 -10.85 38.11
CA SER A 295 -11.56 -9.77 38.83
C SER A 295 -11.97 -10.14 40.27
N ARG A 296 -11.90 -11.43 40.61
CA ARG A 296 -12.19 -11.94 41.96
C ARG A 296 -10.92 -12.08 42.82
N ASP A 297 -9.73 -11.89 42.25
CA ASP A 297 -8.44 -12.17 42.88
C ASP A 297 -7.42 -11.07 42.57
N LYS A 298 -7.08 -10.24 43.55
CA LYS A 298 -6.22 -9.04 43.35
C LYS A 298 -4.75 -9.39 43.11
N ASP A 299 -4.29 -10.58 43.51
CA ASP A 299 -2.88 -10.98 43.43
C ASP A 299 -2.45 -11.29 41.99
N ILE A 300 -3.35 -11.86 41.18
CA ILE A 300 -3.08 -12.23 39.78
C ILE A 300 -2.77 -11.01 38.90
N ALA A 301 -3.39 -9.85 39.17
CA ALA A 301 -3.15 -8.62 38.43
C ALA A 301 -1.78 -7.99 38.77
N SER A 302 -1.38 -8.08 40.06
CA SER A 302 -0.08 -7.63 40.55
C SER A 302 1.06 -8.45 39.95
N ASP A 303 0.93 -9.78 39.93
CA ASP A 303 1.95 -10.69 39.37
C ASP A 303 2.20 -10.44 37.88
N PHE A 304 1.17 -10.07 37.12
CA PHE A 304 1.33 -9.74 35.70
C PHE A 304 2.02 -8.40 35.46
N GLU A 305 1.66 -7.37 36.22
CA GLU A 305 2.38 -6.10 36.17
C GLU A 305 3.85 -6.30 36.54
N ASN A 306 4.12 -7.10 37.56
CA ASN A 306 5.47 -7.51 37.93
C ASN A 306 6.16 -8.27 36.78
N MET A 307 5.47 -9.15 36.05
CA MET A 307 6.04 -9.87 34.90
C MET A 307 6.43 -8.93 33.74
N LEU A 308 5.67 -7.84 33.51
CA LEU A 308 6.02 -6.81 32.52
C LEU A 308 7.02 -5.77 33.04
N HIS A 309 7.21 -5.68 34.36
CA HIS A 309 8.05 -4.68 35.02
C HIS A 309 9.44 -5.19 35.45
N ASP A 310 9.57 -6.48 35.72
CA ASP A 310 10.76 -7.03 36.38
C ASP A 310 11.76 -7.56 35.33
N ASP A 311 12.98 -7.03 35.34
CA ASP A 311 14.05 -7.38 34.38
C ASP A 311 14.65 -8.76 34.70
N ARG A 312 13.84 -9.81 34.56
CA ARG A 312 14.20 -11.18 34.90
C ARG A 312 14.72 -11.91 33.68
N ALA A 313 15.95 -11.61 33.29
CA ALA A 313 16.69 -12.36 32.27
C ALA A 313 16.61 -13.89 32.46
N ARG A 314 16.57 -14.36 33.71
CA ARG A 314 16.38 -15.78 34.07
C ARG A 314 15.02 -16.34 33.64
N GLU A 315 13.95 -15.57 33.74
CA GLU A 315 12.60 -15.99 33.39
C GLU A 315 12.43 -16.04 31.87
N ARG A 316 12.91 -15.02 31.15
CA ARG A 316 12.98 -15.02 29.68
C ARG A 316 13.71 -16.26 29.14
N ARG A 317 14.89 -16.57 29.71
CA ARG A 317 15.67 -17.77 29.35
C ARG A 317 14.93 -19.09 29.66
N ARG A 318 14.16 -19.15 30.75
CA ARG A 318 13.31 -20.32 31.06
C ARG A 318 12.19 -20.49 30.04
N THR A 319 11.54 -19.40 29.65
CA THR A 319 10.49 -19.39 28.63
C THR A 319 11.04 -19.84 27.29
N CYS A 320 12.17 -19.29 26.82
CA CYS A 320 12.81 -19.72 25.57
C CYS A 320 13.18 -21.22 25.58
N LYS A 321 13.68 -21.75 26.72
CA LYS A 321 13.93 -23.20 26.87
C LYS A 321 12.66 -24.03 26.75
N ALA A 322 11.54 -23.57 27.31
CA ALA A 322 10.27 -24.27 27.22
C ALA A 322 9.75 -24.29 25.77
N LEU A 323 9.80 -23.14 25.08
CA LEU A 323 9.43 -23.03 23.66
C LEU A 323 10.27 -23.97 22.79
N TYR A 324 11.59 -23.94 22.97
CA TYR A 324 12.54 -24.83 22.29
C TYR A 324 12.20 -26.32 22.48
N ARG A 325 12.01 -26.75 23.74
CA ARG A 325 11.62 -28.15 24.04
C ARG A 325 10.32 -28.52 23.36
N CYS A 326 9.35 -27.61 23.33
CA CYS A 326 8.06 -27.89 22.72
C CYS A 326 8.17 -28.19 21.22
N VAL A 327 9.02 -27.46 20.50
CA VAL A 327 9.29 -27.71 19.09
C VAL A 327 10.08 -29.01 18.90
N ARG A 328 11.13 -29.23 19.70
CA ARG A 328 11.96 -30.43 19.62
C ARG A 328 11.20 -31.74 19.86
N GLU A 329 10.26 -31.73 20.79
CA GLU A 329 9.50 -32.93 21.19
C GLU A 329 8.40 -33.29 20.19
N SER A 330 7.85 -32.33 19.45
CA SER A 330 6.75 -32.59 18.50
C SER A 330 6.74 -31.58 17.35
N PRO A 331 7.56 -31.82 16.32
CA PRO A 331 7.60 -30.99 15.11
C PRO A 331 6.25 -30.87 14.39
N GLU A 332 5.41 -31.91 14.39
CA GLU A 332 4.12 -31.87 13.67
C GLU A 332 3.08 -30.91 14.31
N SER A 333 3.09 -30.79 15.64
CA SER A 333 2.15 -29.98 16.45
C SER A 333 2.80 -28.76 17.11
N HIS A 334 3.96 -28.36 16.60
CA HIS A 334 4.80 -27.31 17.19
C HIS A 334 4.03 -26.00 17.37
N PHE A 335 3.22 -25.58 16.39
CA PHE A 335 2.45 -24.35 16.43
C PHE A 335 1.43 -24.36 17.57
N GLU A 336 0.62 -25.41 17.71
CA GLU A 336 -0.41 -25.52 18.76
C GLU A 336 0.22 -25.59 20.17
N ARG A 337 1.43 -26.14 20.30
CA ARG A 337 2.17 -26.16 21.57
C ARG A 337 2.75 -24.79 21.91
N LEU A 338 3.36 -24.10 20.94
CA LEU A 338 3.87 -22.73 21.10
C LEU A 338 2.74 -21.76 21.48
N GLU A 339 1.59 -21.85 20.81
CA GLU A 339 0.39 -21.06 21.11
C GLU A 339 -0.07 -21.29 22.55
N ARG A 340 -0.21 -22.54 23.00
CA ARG A 340 -0.62 -22.85 24.39
C ARG A 340 0.33 -22.30 25.43
N LEU A 341 1.64 -22.34 25.16
CA LEU A 341 2.66 -21.80 26.06
C LEU A 341 2.69 -20.27 26.10
N THR A 342 2.17 -19.58 25.09
CA THR A 342 2.29 -18.12 24.99
C THR A 342 0.95 -17.38 25.10
N SER A 343 -0.18 -18.07 24.96
CA SER A 343 -1.53 -17.49 24.96
C SER A 343 -1.92 -16.75 26.25
N HIS A 344 -1.22 -17.02 27.36
CA HIS A 344 -1.48 -16.38 28.65
C HIS A 344 -0.72 -15.06 28.83
N ILE A 345 0.27 -14.75 27.98
CA ILE A 345 1.12 -13.55 28.07
C ILE A 345 0.30 -12.26 27.96
N VAL A 346 -0.84 -12.25 27.26
CA VAL A 346 -1.68 -11.02 27.10
C VAL A 346 -3.05 -11.16 27.77
N ALA A 347 -3.38 -12.32 28.33
CA ALA A 347 -4.68 -12.57 28.96
C ALA A 347 -5.03 -11.57 30.10
N PRO A 348 -4.08 -11.09 30.93
CA PRO A 348 -4.38 -10.09 31.96
C PRO A 348 -4.55 -8.66 31.43
N ALA A 349 -4.14 -8.33 30.20
CA ALA A 349 -4.30 -6.98 29.65
C ALA A 349 -5.79 -6.60 29.43
N PHE A 350 -6.67 -7.59 29.22
CA PHE A 350 -8.14 -7.39 29.16
C PHE A 350 -8.72 -6.90 30.50
N TRP A 351 -7.99 -7.02 31.60
CA TRP A 351 -8.43 -6.68 32.96
C TRP A 351 -8.66 -5.18 33.18
N LYS A 352 -7.85 -4.30 32.60
CA LYS A 352 -7.92 -2.85 32.86
C LYS A 352 -8.83 -2.08 31.92
N VAL A 353 -9.17 -2.66 30.77
CA VAL A 353 -10.13 -2.07 29.81
C VAL A 353 -11.51 -1.87 30.45
N ARG A 354 -11.91 -2.65 31.46
CA ARG A 354 -13.21 -2.48 32.13
C ARG A 354 -13.22 -1.42 33.23
N HIS A 355 -12.10 -1.11 33.86
CA HIS A 355 -12.06 -0.09 34.92
C HIS A 355 -12.26 1.33 34.39
N VAL A 356 -12.01 1.55 33.09
CA VAL A 356 -12.12 2.87 32.45
C VAL A 356 -13.40 3.02 31.61
N VAL A 357 -14.17 1.93 31.40
CA VAL A 357 -15.20 1.84 30.36
C VAL A 357 -16.42 1.11 30.88
N GLN A 358 -17.61 1.69 30.75
CA GLN A 358 -18.87 0.97 30.98
C GLN A 358 -19.07 -0.08 29.88
N TRP A 359 -18.60 -1.30 30.14
CA TRP A 359 -18.70 -2.45 29.24
C TRP A 359 -20.11 -2.81 28.76
N SER A 360 -21.16 -2.38 29.47
CA SER A 360 -22.55 -2.55 29.04
C SER A 360 -22.92 -1.77 27.76
N ALA A 361 -22.05 -0.88 27.29
CA ALA A 361 -22.23 -0.09 26.07
C ALA A 361 -21.40 -0.61 24.87
N LEU A 362 -20.59 -1.66 25.05
CA LEU A 362 -19.77 -2.25 23.98
C LEU A 362 -20.55 -3.36 23.26
N ASP A 363 -20.51 -3.33 21.92
CA ASP A 363 -21.03 -4.39 21.07
C ASP A 363 -19.92 -5.41 20.78
N ASP A 364 -20.01 -6.59 21.39
CA ASP A 364 -19.05 -7.69 21.22
C ASP A 364 -18.87 -8.07 19.74
N GLY A 365 -19.96 -8.08 18.98
CA GLY A 365 -19.92 -8.38 17.54
C GLY A 365 -19.17 -7.30 16.76
N ALA A 366 -19.36 -6.03 17.11
CA ALA A 366 -18.63 -4.92 16.49
C ALA A 366 -17.12 -4.96 16.80
N ILE A 367 -16.73 -5.34 18.04
CA ILE A 367 -15.32 -5.49 18.43
C ILE A 367 -14.67 -6.62 17.61
N VAL A 368 -15.30 -7.79 17.56
CA VAL A 368 -14.76 -8.96 16.84
C VAL A 368 -14.66 -8.67 15.34
N ASN A 369 -15.67 -8.02 14.75
CA ASN A 369 -15.62 -7.61 13.35
C ASN A 369 -14.52 -6.58 13.07
N THR A 370 -14.29 -5.64 14.00
CA THR A 370 -13.21 -4.65 13.87
C THR A 370 -11.84 -5.29 14.01
N ALA A 371 -11.67 -6.23 14.94
CA ALA A 371 -10.45 -7.01 15.10
C ALA A 371 -10.17 -7.85 13.84
N CYS A 372 -11.16 -8.56 13.29
CA CYS A 372 -11.02 -9.33 12.06
C CYS A 372 -10.57 -8.46 10.88
N ARG A 373 -11.14 -7.25 10.73
CA ARG A 373 -10.69 -6.28 9.72
C ARG A 373 -9.22 -5.90 9.90
N ARG A 374 -8.79 -5.55 11.12
CA ARG A 374 -7.39 -5.21 11.41
C ARG A 374 -6.43 -6.37 11.15
N LEU A 375 -6.82 -7.59 11.50
CA LEU A 375 -6.04 -8.80 11.21
C LEU A 375 -5.90 -9.04 9.69
N CYS A 376 -6.94 -8.70 8.90
CA CYS A 376 -6.86 -8.73 7.44
C CYS A 376 -5.90 -7.69 6.86
N GLN A 377 -5.61 -6.60 7.56
CA GLN A 377 -4.67 -5.58 7.08
C GLN A 377 -3.20 -5.94 7.35
N LEU A 378 -2.91 -6.95 8.16
CA LEU A 378 -1.53 -7.42 8.35
C LEU A 378 -0.95 -7.94 7.03
N PRO A 379 0.36 -7.86 6.78
CA PRO A 379 0.97 -8.57 5.67
C PRO A 379 0.81 -10.09 5.86
N LEU A 380 0.81 -10.86 4.76
CA LEU A 380 0.67 -12.33 4.80
C LEU A 380 1.77 -12.94 5.67
N ALA A 381 3.02 -12.57 5.40
CA ALA A 381 4.17 -12.95 6.17
C ALA A 381 4.99 -11.72 6.61
N PRO A 382 5.60 -11.75 7.81
CA PRO A 382 6.64 -10.81 8.21
C PRO A 382 7.89 -10.96 7.33
N GLN A 383 8.88 -10.09 7.56
CA GLN A 383 10.23 -10.21 7.01
C GLN A 383 10.87 -11.57 7.36
N PRO A 384 11.50 -12.27 6.39
CA PRO A 384 12.23 -13.51 6.63
C PRO A 384 13.42 -13.35 7.58
N LEU A 385 13.81 -14.45 8.23
CA LEU A 385 15.03 -14.57 9.03
C LEU A 385 16.07 -15.42 8.29
N SER A 386 17.38 -15.15 8.48
CA SER A 386 18.40 -16.07 7.96
C SER A 386 18.39 -17.42 8.66
N TYR A 387 18.69 -18.46 7.90
CA TYR A 387 18.87 -19.82 8.37
C TYR A 387 20.29 -20.30 8.04
N ARG A 388 21.10 -20.54 9.08
CA ARG A 388 22.57 -20.69 8.98
C ARG A 388 23.04 -21.97 8.28
N ARG A 389 22.20 -23.01 8.17
CA ARG A 389 22.66 -24.38 7.89
C ARG A 389 23.30 -24.60 6.51
N LEU A 390 23.04 -23.76 5.48
CA LEU A 390 23.56 -23.97 4.11
C LEU A 390 23.50 -22.70 3.23
N GLU A 391 24.23 -21.65 3.59
CA GLU A 391 24.16 -20.35 2.89
C GLU A 391 24.93 -20.25 1.55
N ARG A 392 25.26 -21.35 0.83
CA ARG A 392 26.02 -21.23 -0.44
C ARG A 392 25.56 -21.95 -1.70
N GLU A 393 24.66 -22.94 -1.68
CA GLU A 393 24.33 -23.64 -2.95
C GLU A 393 22.86 -24.08 -3.12
N ILE A 394 21.99 -23.90 -2.12
CA ILE A 394 20.57 -24.28 -2.18
C ILE A 394 19.77 -23.17 -1.46
N GLY A 395 18.54 -22.89 -1.89
CA GLY A 395 17.70 -21.85 -1.26
C GLY A 395 17.66 -22.02 0.26
N THR A 396 17.75 -20.90 0.98
CA THR A 396 17.96 -20.79 2.44
C THR A 396 16.96 -21.56 3.32
N GLU A 397 15.91 -22.16 2.75
CA GLU A 397 14.78 -22.80 3.45
C GLU A 397 14.50 -24.24 2.98
N ASP A 398 15.25 -24.73 1.99
CA ASP A 398 15.05 -26.06 1.38
C ASP A 398 15.52 -27.22 2.29
N CYS A 399 16.09 -26.92 3.47
CA CYS A 399 16.63 -27.89 4.41
C CYS A 399 15.72 -28.22 5.60
N LEU A 400 14.63 -27.47 5.81
CA LEU A 400 13.69 -27.72 6.92
C LEU A 400 12.74 -28.89 6.61
N PRO A 401 12.46 -29.78 7.59
CA PRO A 401 11.46 -30.85 7.44
C PRO A 401 10.07 -30.33 7.04
N GLU A 402 9.37 -31.07 6.19
CA GLU A 402 8.03 -30.70 5.69
C GLU A 402 6.97 -30.55 6.80
N ASP A 403 7.17 -31.20 7.97
CA ASP A 403 6.28 -31.11 9.13
C ASP A 403 6.08 -29.67 9.66
N PHE A 404 7.04 -28.77 9.38
CA PHE A 404 6.99 -27.36 9.78
C PHE A 404 6.12 -26.48 8.87
N PHE A 405 5.69 -26.98 7.71
CA PHE A 405 4.97 -26.21 6.69
C PHE A 405 3.48 -26.54 6.67
N TYR A 406 2.64 -25.57 6.34
CA TYR A 406 1.23 -25.85 6.02
C TYR A 406 1.09 -26.03 4.51
N ASP A 407 0.36 -27.08 4.10
CA ASP A 407 -0.07 -27.33 2.73
C ASP A 407 1.05 -27.59 1.70
N THR A 408 1.22 -28.87 1.34
CA THR A 408 2.22 -29.35 0.38
C THR A 408 1.73 -29.38 -1.08
N GLU A 409 0.45 -29.07 -1.35
CA GLU A 409 -0.19 -29.28 -2.67
C GLU A 409 -0.55 -27.99 -3.44
N SER A 410 -0.22 -26.80 -2.91
CA SER A 410 -0.53 -25.51 -3.55
C SER A 410 0.33 -25.25 -4.80
N SER A 411 -0.32 -25.07 -5.96
CA SER A 411 0.27 -24.74 -7.27
C SER A 411 0.71 -23.26 -7.44
N VAL A 412 0.65 -22.45 -6.38
CA VAL A 412 1.03 -21.03 -6.41
C VAL A 412 2.48 -20.89 -5.95
N GLU A 413 3.30 -20.13 -6.70
CA GLU A 413 4.68 -19.75 -6.33
C GLU A 413 4.69 -18.89 -5.06
N VAL A 414 4.61 -19.53 -3.90
CA VAL A 414 4.70 -18.91 -2.57
C VAL A 414 6.02 -19.37 -1.93
N SER A 415 6.79 -18.44 -1.36
CA SER A 415 8.09 -18.78 -0.77
C SER A 415 7.94 -19.77 0.39
N ARG A 416 8.97 -20.57 0.69
CA ARG A 416 8.94 -21.52 1.82
C ARG A 416 8.73 -20.79 3.15
N TRP A 417 9.30 -19.59 3.34
CA TRP A 417 9.05 -18.71 4.49
C TRP A 417 7.56 -18.51 4.74
N ASP A 418 6.86 -18.14 3.67
CA ASP A 418 5.44 -17.81 3.70
C ASP A 418 4.60 -19.07 3.96
N ARG A 419 5.16 -20.26 3.75
CA ARG A 419 4.55 -21.58 4.01
C ARG A 419 4.83 -22.15 5.41
N LEU A 420 5.71 -21.56 6.21
CA LEU A 420 5.95 -22.04 7.58
C LEU A 420 4.69 -21.83 8.44
N LYS A 421 4.24 -22.87 9.17
CA LYS A 421 3.04 -22.80 10.03
C LYS A 421 3.12 -21.63 11.01
N VAL A 422 4.26 -21.48 11.69
CA VAL A 422 4.53 -20.41 12.67
C VAL A 422 4.57 -19.00 12.07
N VAL A 423 4.80 -18.89 10.76
CA VAL A 423 4.83 -17.62 10.04
C VAL A 423 3.44 -17.31 9.50
N ALA A 424 2.78 -18.22 8.79
CA ALA A 424 1.51 -17.93 8.14
C ALA A 424 0.32 -17.81 9.09
N MET A 425 0.29 -18.60 10.16
CA MET A 425 -0.82 -18.58 11.11
C MET A 425 -0.67 -17.43 12.10
N LEU A 426 -1.76 -16.71 12.39
CA LEU A 426 -1.76 -15.66 13.42
C LEU A 426 -1.70 -16.26 14.81
N SER A 427 -0.83 -15.73 15.68
CA SER A 427 -0.75 -16.15 17.08
C SER A 427 -1.89 -15.61 17.94
N THR A 428 -2.20 -16.28 19.04
CA THR A 428 -3.24 -15.86 20.00
C THR A 428 -2.91 -14.49 20.57
N ILE A 429 -1.63 -14.19 20.81
CA ILE A 429 -1.14 -12.87 21.21
C ILE A 429 -1.52 -11.79 20.17
N THR A 430 -1.34 -12.10 18.87
CA THR A 430 -1.70 -11.17 17.78
C THR A 430 -3.21 -10.90 17.76
N ILE A 431 -4.03 -11.95 17.89
CA ILE A 431 -5.50 -11.84 17.91
C ILE A 431 -5.96 -11.03 19.15
N GLN A 432 -5.41 -11.34 20.33
CA GLN A 432 -5.69 -10.62 21.58
C GLN A 432 -5.32 -9.13 21.47
N THR A 433 -4.19 -8.81 20.83
CA THR A 433 -3.77 -7.44 20.59
C THR A 433 -4.76 -6.70 19.68
N ALA A 434 -5.20 -7.32 18.59
CA ALA A 434 -6.20 -6.73 17.68
C ALA A 434 -7.55 -6.49 18.36
N LEU A 435 -8.00 -7.43 19.20
CA LEU A 435 -9.21 -7.28 20.02
C LEU A 435 -9.06 -6.13 21.01
N HIS A 436 -7.96 -6.10 21.77
CA HIS A 436 -7.68 -5.04 22.75
C HIS A 436 -7.67 -3.64 22.10
N ILE A 437 -7.04 -3.50 20.94
CA ILE A 437 -7.01 -2.26 20.16
C ILE A 437 -8.41 -1.81 19.70
N SER A 438 -9.28 -2.79 19.42
CA SER A 438 -10.64 -2.57 18.92
C SER A 438 -11.62 -2.14 20.02
N CYS A 439 -11.30 -2.35 21.30
CA CYS A 439 -12.13 -1.92 22.44
C CYS A 439 -12.16 -0.39 22.66
N GLY A 440 -11.24 0.38 22.07
CA GLY A 440 -11.46 1.81 21.78
C GLY A 440 -11.34 2.86 22.90
N SER A 441 -10.95 2.55 24.14
CA SER A 441 -11.25 3.51 25.23
C SER A 441 -10.21 3.56 26.36
N ALA A 442 -9.26 4.48 26.19
CA ALA A 442 -8.34 5.13 27.15
C ALA A 442 -6.93 5.26 26.53
N GLU A 443 -6.68 6.34 25.77
CA GLU A 443 -5.42 6.54 25.03
C GLU A 443 -4.16 6.37 25.90
N ARG A 444 -4.17 6.90 27.13
CA ARG A 444 -3.02 6.85 28.05
C ARG A 444 -2.72 5.47 28.61
N PHE A 445 -3.75 4.71 28.96
CA PHE A 445 -3.57 3.42 29.60
C PHE A 445 -3.14 2.35 28.60
N ASN A 446 -3.71 2.43 27.39
CA ASN A 446 -3.45 1.52 26.30
C ASN A 446 -2.03 1.66 25.75
N SER A 447 -1.48 2.87 25.63
CA SER A 447 -0.15 3.09 25.06
C SER A 447 0.97 2.51 25.93
N LEU A 448 0.90 2.67 27.26
CA LEU A 448 1.90 2.13 28.20
C LEU A 448 1.91 0.59 28.20
N HIS A 449 0.73 -0.04 28.21
CA HIS A 449 0.63 -1.51 28.17
C HIS A 449 1.10 -2.09 26.83
N GLN A 450 0.71 -1.45 25.73
CA GLN A 450 1.14 -1.84 24.39
C GLN A 450 2.66 -1.73 24.23
N GLY A 451 3.27 -0.64 24.72
CA GLY A 451 4.73 -0.48 24.72
C GLY A 451 5.45 -1.58 25.50
N ARG A 452 5.00 -1.89 26.73
CA ARG A 452 5.61 -2.95 27.55
C ARG A 452 5.43 -4.35 26.98
N LEU A 453 4.29 -4.64 26.35
CA LEU A 453 4.09 -5.91 25.66
C LEU A 453 5.08 -6.06 24.50
N LEU A 454 5.23 -5.00 23.70
CA LEU A 454 6.16 -4.99 22.58
C LEU A 454 7.61 -5.15 23.05
N GLU A 455 7.98 -4.46 24.13
CA GLU A 455 9.26 -4.58 24.84
C GLU A 455 9.53 -6.02 25.27
N PHE A 456 8.60 -6.62 26.02
CA PHE A 456 8.74 -7.97 26.53
C PHE A 456 8.93 -9.00 25.40
N LEU A 457 8.10 -8.90 24.35
CA LEU A 457 8.21 -9.77 23.18
C LEU A 457 9.54 -9.57 22.43
N GLY A 458 10.04 -8.33 22.36
CA GLY A 458 11.35 -8.01 21.77
C GLY A 458 12.50 -8.64 22.57
N GLN A 459 12.50 -8.45 23.89
CA GLN A 459 13.49 -9.07 24.79
C GLN A 459 13.45 -10.60 24.76
N LEU A 460 12.26 -11.19 24.67
CA LEU A 460 12.08 -12.64 24.55
C LEU A 460 12.65 -13.16 23.23
N THR A 461 12.38 -12.43 22.13
CA THR A 461 12.97 -12.72 20.81
C THR A 461 14.50 -12.65 20.89
N ASN A 462 15.07 -11.57 21.42
CA ASN A 462 16.52 -11.41 21.55
C ASN A 462 17.16 -12.52 22.40
N THR A 463 16.52 -12.88 23.52
CA THR A 463 16.97 -13.98 24.38
C THR A 463 17.00 -15.31 23.62
N ALA A 464 16.03 -15.57 22.73
CA ALA A 464 16.03 -16.78 21.92
C ALA A 464 17.21 -16.82 20.93
N PHE A 465 17.58 -15.67 20.33
CA PHE A 465 18.76 -15.57 19.45
C PHE A 465 20.07 -15.78 20.21
N GLU A 466 20.24 -15.12 21.37
CA GLU A 466 21.41 -15.33 22.24
C GLU A 466 21.59 -16.80 22.61
N MET A 467 20.50 -17.44 23.06
CA MET A 467 20.54 -18.84 23.48
C MET A 467 20.79 -19.83 22.33
N ALA A 468 20.32 -19.51 21.12
CA ALA A 468 20.64 -20.26 19.93
C ALA A 468 22.12 -20.08 19.52
N SER A 469 22.77 -18.98 19.91
CA SER A 469 24.19 -18.73 19.61
C SER A 469 25.15 -19.25 20.69
N GLU A 470 24.70 -19.43 21.94
CA GLU A 470 25.50 -19.94 23.08
C GLU A 470 25.78 -21.45 23.06
N SER A 471 25.09 -22.22 22.23
CA SER A 471 25.18 -23.68 22.28
C SER A 471 26.24 -24.18 21.31
N ASP A 472 27.46 -24.40 21.81
CA ASP A 472 28.60 -24.98 21.07
C ASP A 472 28.36 -26.42 20.56
N LYS A 473 27.16 -26.99 20.77
CA LYS A 473 26.79 -28.38 20.43
C LYS A 473 25.39 -28.48 19.78
N ILE A 474 25.00 -27.49 18.98
CA ILE A 474 23.75 -27.57 18.22
C ILE A 474 23.87 -28.66 17.17
N THR A 475 23.04 -29.70 17.30
CA THR A 475 22.82 -30.68 16.24
C THR A 475 21.82 -30.12 15.22
N GLY A 476 21.72 -30.76 14.06
CA GLY A 476 20.80 -30.32 13.01
C GLY A 476 19.35 -30.12 13.46
N GLU A 477 18.81 -31.04 14.27
CA GLU A 477 17.45 -30.93 14.82
C GLU A 477 17.31 -29.79 15.83
N ASP A 478 18.38 -29.49 16.58
CA ASP A 478 18.38 -28.39 17.54
C ASP A 478 18.38 -27.03 16.82
N GLU A 479 19.07 -26.94 15.67
CA GLU A 479 19.09 -25.75 14.82
C GLU A 479 17.69 -25.47 14.23
N ASP A 480 17.03 -26.53 13.74
CA ASP A 480 15.66 -26.46 13.21
C ASP A 480 14.69 -25.97 14.29
N ALA A 481 14.75 -26.56 15.50
CA ALA A 481 13.89 -26.18 16.60
C ALA A 481 14.09 -24.72 17.04
N TRP A 482 15.35 -24.27 17.17
CA TRP A 482 15.63 -22.87 17.48
C TRP A 482 15.19 -21.92 16.37
N PHE A 483 15.37 -22.29 15.10
CA PHE A 483 14.89 -21.47 13.99
C PHE A 483 13.38 -21.28 14.04
N ILE A 484 12.60 -22.34 14.29
CA ILE A 484 11.15 -22.28 14.40
C ILE A 484 10.70 -21.42 15.60
N VAL A 485 11.39 -21.51 16.75
CA VAL A 485 11.13 -20.62 17.89
C VAL A 485 11.41 -19.16 17.54
N LYS A 486 12.57 -18.88 16.91
CA LYS A 486 12.93 -17.53 16.46
C LYS A 486 11.90 -16.98 15.48
N ALA A 487 11.49 -17.77 14.49
CA ALA A 487 10.48 -17.39 13.49
C ALA A 487 9.11 -17.10 14.12
N PHE A 488 8.65 -17.93 15.06
CA PHE A 488 7.38 -17.72 15.78
C PHE A 488 7.36 -16.42 16.59
N LEU A 489 8.41 -16.18 17.39
CA LEU A 489 8.53 -14.99 18.22
C LEU A 489 8.67 -13.73 17.36
N TRP A 490 9.50 -13.80 16.31
CA TRP A 490 9.68 -12.73 15.33
C TRP A 490 8.38 -12.37 14.62
N ALA A 491 7.65 -13.36 14.11
CA ALA A 491 6.36 -13.13 13.44
C ALA A 491 5.31 -12.52 14.36
N THR A 492 5.26 -12.99 15.61
CA THR A 492 4.34 -12.46 16.63
C THR A 492 4.70 -11.01 16.97
N TRP A 493 5.97 -10.73 17.23
CA TRP A 493 6.44 -9.39 17.57
C TRP A 493 6.19 -8.38 16.44
N GLN A 494 6.52 -8.72 15.19
CA GLN A 494 6.28 -7.90 14.01
C GLN A 494 4.79 -7.55 13.82
N ARG A 495 3.91 -8.54 13.95
CA ARG A 495 2.46 -8.33 13.79
C ARG A 495 1.86 -7.50 14.93
N VAL A 496 2.26 -7.76 16.17
CA VAL A 496 1.86 -6.95 17.34
C VAL A 496 2.30 -5.50 17.16
N ARG A 497 3.54 -5.27 16.72
CA ARG A 497 4.06 -3.94 16.39
C ARG A 497 3.21 -3.27 15.32
N LEU A 498 2.96 -3.92 14.19
CA LEU A 498 2.16 -3.37 13.09
C LEU A 498 0.73 -3.02 13.54
N LEU A 499 0.10 -3.83 14.39
CA LEU A 499 -1.23 -3.53 14.93
C LEU A 499 -1.20 -2.29 15.84
N ILE A 500 -0.23 -2.23 16.76
CA ILE A 500 -0.06 -1.12 17.70
C ILE A 500 0.24 0.15 16.91
N VAL A 501 1.33 0.17 16.15
CA VAL A 501 1.78 1.31 15.34
C VAL A 501 0.72 1.70 14.29
N GLY A 502 0.03 0.75 13.69
CA GLY A 502 -1.06 1.00 12.75
C GLY A 502 -2.27 1.66 13.41
N LYS A 503 -2.64 1.27 14.64
CA LYS A 503 -3.67 1.98 15.43
C LYS A 503 -3.23 3.41 15.72
N MET A 504 -2.01 3.57 16.24
CA MET A 504 -1.42 4.85 16.60
C MET A 504 -1.48 5.82 15.42
N PHE A 505 -1.03 5.38 14.25
CA PHE A 505 -1.04 6.18 13.03
C PHE A 505 -2.46 6.46 12.51
N HIS A 506 -3.36 5.47 12.56
CA HIS A 506 -4.76 5.68 12.21
C HIS A 506 -5.41 6.78 13.09
N ASP A 507 -5.11 6.80 14.40
CA ASP A 507 -5.63 7.81 15.31
C ASP A 507 -5.04 9.21 14.98
N GLN A 508 -3.76 9.29 14.60
CA GLN A 508 -3.14 10.55 14.14
C GLN A 508 -3.72 11.05 12.82
N VAL A 509 -3.92 10.16 11.85
CA VAL A 509 -4.54 10.49 10.56
C VAL A 509 -5.95 11.02 10.78
N LYS A 510 -6.74 10.36 11.65
CA LYS A 510 -8.08 10.82 12.04
C LYS A 510 -8.08 12.21 12.69
N ASN A 511 -7.02 12.52 13.44
CA ASN A 511 -6.81 13.82 14.07
C ASN A 511 -6.13 14.84 13.14
N GLY A 512 -5.95 14.55 11.85
CA GLY A 512 -5.43 15.49 10.87
C GLY A 512 -3.91 15.67 10.88
N LEU A 513 -3.17 14.71 11.44
CA LEU A 513 -1.70 14.66 11.45
C LEU A 513 -1.05 15.92 12.06
N GLU A 514 -1.41 16.26 13.29
CA GLU A 514 -0.81 17.39 14.01
C GLU A 514 0.69 17.16 14.29
N HIS A 515 1.49 18.20 14.05
CA HIS A 515 2.97 18.14 14.15
C HIS A 515 3.47 17.66 15.53
N ASP A 516 2.91 18.19 16.62
CA ASP A 516 3.33 17.85 17.99
C ASP A 516 2.95 16.41 18.37
N GLY A 517 1.87 15.91 17.78
CA GLY A 517 1.53 14.51 17.77
C GLY A 517 2.67 13.73 17.12
N VAL A 518 2.86 13.84 15.82
CA VAL A 518 3.83 12.98 15.11
C VAL A 518 5.26 13.06 15.66
N GLY A 519 5.72 14.21 16.15
CA GLY A 519 7.02 14.36 16.82
C GLY A 519 7.15 13.54 18.11
N LYS A 520 6.17 13.60 19.02
CA LYS A 520 6.14 12.78 20.25
C LYS A 520 6.11 11.28 19.95
N TRP A 521 5.43 10.91 18.87
CA TRP A 521 5.24 9.52 18.46
C TRP A 521 6.46 8.93 17.77
N THR A 522 7.10 9.71 16.89
CA THR A 522 8.36 9.31 16.26
C THR A 522 9.41 9.06 17.33
N ARG A 523 9.49 9.92 18.37
CA ARG A 523 10.35 9.70 19.53
C ARG A 523 9.99 8.45 20.34
N ALA A 524 8.70 8.19 20.58
CA ALA A 524 8.28 6.95 21.27
C ALA A 524 8.60 5.69 20.44
N ALA A 525 8.42 5.76 19.12
CA ALA A 525 8.78 4.69 18.20
C ALA A 525 10.31 4.50 18.11
N SER A 526 11.10 5.58 18.22
CA SER A 526 12.57 5.53 18.36
C SER A 526 13.02 4.98 19.72
N GLY A 527 12.33 5.29 20.81
CA GLY A 527 12.57 4.64 22.10
C GLY A 527 12.33 3.13 22.06
N TRP A 528 11.44 2.64 21.19
CA TRP A 528 11.26 1.20 20.94
C TRP A 528 12.32 0.61 19.99
N GLN A 529 13.18 1.43 19.38
CA GLN A 529 14.37 0.97 18.67
C GLN A 529 15.53 0.69 19.65
N GLU A 530 15.48 1.25 20.86
CA GLU A 530 16.51 1.02 21.90
C GLU A 530 16.48 -0.41 22.47
N PHE A 531 15.56 -1.27 22.03
CA PHE A 531 15.76 -2.71 22.14
C PHE A 531 17.01 -3.07 21.34
N SER A 532 18.12 -3.26 22.07
CA SER A 532 19.37 -3.80 21.53
C SER A 532 19.13 -5.25 21.14
N PHE A 533 18.47 -5.45 20.00
CA PHE A 533 18.55 -6.68 19.25
C PHE A 533 20.03 -6.99 19.03
N SER A 534 20.41 -8.26 19.23
CA SER A 534 21.77 -8.72 18.98
C SER A 534 22.19 -8.36 17.55
N SER A 535 23.50 -8.21 17.32
CA SER A 535 24.03 -7.92 15.98
C SER A 535 23.48 -8.88 14.92
N GLU A 536 23.32 -10.15 15.28
CA GLU A 536 22.71 -11.18 14.44
C GLU A 536 21.25 -10.86 14.02
N VAL A 537 20.42 -10.36 14.94
CA VAL A 537 19.04 -9.98 14.61
C VAL A 537 19.02 -8.75 13.71
N VAL A 538 19.91 -7.79 13.96
CA VAL A 538 20.07 -6.58 13.12
C VAL A 538 20.57 -6.94 11.71
N GLU A 539 21.52 -7.86 11.59
CA GLU A 539 21.97 -8.38 10.30
C GLU A 539 20.85 -9.08 9.54
N CYS A 540 20.02 -9.90 10.22
CA CYS A 540 18.85 -10.54 9.61
C CYS A 540 17.81 -9.50 9.12
N ILE A 541 17.61 -8.44 9.89
CA ILE A 541 16.74 -7.31 9.53
C ILE A 541 17.28 -6.56 8.31
N ASN A 542 18.59 -6.35 8.26
CA ASN A 542 19.25 -5.56 7.23
C ASN A 542 19.61 -6.38 5.98
N GLN A 543 19.14 -7.64 5.88
CA GLN A 543 19.36 -8.46 4.68
C GLN A 543 18.87 -7.73 3.43
N ASP A 544 19.79 -7.46 2.52
CA ASP A 544 19.51 -6.81 1.25
C ASP A 544 18.56 -7.71 0.43
N TYR A 545 17.29 -7.31 0.32
CA TYR A 545 16.36 -7.95 -0.61
C TYR A 545 16.83 -7.71 -2.04
N GLN A 546 16.55 -8.66 -2.93
CA GLN A 546 16.68 -8.41 -4.36
C GLN A 546 15.72 -7.29 -4.77
N THR A 547 16.25 -6.08 -4.87
CA THR A 547 15.54 -4.93 -5.43
C THR A 547 15.32 -5.18 -6.93
N PRO A 548 14.16 -4.79 -7.49
CA PRO A 548 13.96 -4.89 -8.93
C PRO A 548 15.01 -4.02 -9.65
N PRO A 549 15.51 -4.41 -10.82
CA PRO A 549 16.61 -3.69 -11.50
C PRO A 549 16.35 -2.19 -11.69
N TYR A 550 15.08 -1.79 -11.86
CA TYR A 550 14.66 -0.38 -11.99
C TYR A 550 14.86 0.45 -10.71
N MET A 551 14.72 -0.17 -9.53
CA MET A 551 14.82 0.51 -8.23
C MET A 551 16.25 1.00 -7.98
N CYS A 552 16.38 2.21 -7.43
CA CYS A 552 17.68 2.74 -7.03
C CYS A 552 18.09 2.12 -5.70
N ASN A 553 19.19 1.37 -5.68
CA ASN A 553 19.72 0.80 -4.44
C ASN A 553 20.07 1.86 -3.39
N TRP A 554 20.45 3.09 -3.80
CA TRP A 554 20.62 4.19 -2.84
C TRP A 554 19.28 4.66 -2.25
N ALA A 555 18.22 4.73 -3.06
CA ALA A 555 16.88 5.07 -2.56
C ALA A 555 16.37 4.00 -1.58
N TYR A 556 16.58 2.72 -1.91
CA TYR A 556 16.29 1.62 -1.02
C TYR A 556 17.08 1.73 0.29
N ARG A 557 18.43 1.88 0.20
CA ARG A 557 19.30 2.03 1.38
C ARG A 557 18.90 3.22 2.24
N LEU A 558 18.61 4.38 1.65
CA LEU A 558 18.15 5.56 2.38
C LEU A 558 16.91 5.27 3.23
N ILE A 559 15.99 4.43 2.74
CA ILE A 559 14.79 4.03 3.49
C ILE A 559 15.11 2.92 4.48
N SER A 560 15.93 1.92 4.12
CA SER A 560 16.22 0.78 4.99
C SER A 560 17.12 1.12 6.17
N THR A 561 17.96 2.16 6.05
CA THR A 561 18.86 2.67 7.10
C THR A 561 18.29 3.90 7.82
N MET A 562 16.98 4.14 7.74
CA MET A 562 16.36 5.08 8.69
C MET A 562 16.21 4.31 10.01
N GLY A 563 16.59 4.89 11.16
CA GLY A 563 16.53 4.17 12.45
C GLY A 563 15.14 3.58 12.74
N SER A 564 14.10 4.27 12.30
CA SER A 564 12.69 3.86 12.37
C SER A 564 12.28 2.75 11.38
N ALA A 565 13.11 2.45 10.38
CA ALA A 565 12.87 1.45 9.36
C ALA A 565 13.43 0.05 9.70
N VAL A 566 14.35 -0.06 10.67
CA VAL A 566 15.01 -1.31 11.15
C VAL A 566 13.99 -2.39 11.58
N THR A 567 12.70 -2.10 11.62
CA THR A 567 11.68 -3.07 12.03
C THR A 567 10.45 -3.03 11.13
N THR A 568 10.56 -2.35 9.99
CA THR A 568 9.50 -2.19 8.99
C THR A 568 9.63 -3.28 7.95
N ASN A 569 8.52 -3.92 7.57
CA ASN A 569 8.50 -4.93 6.51
C ASN A 569 8.72 -4.26 5.14
N LEU A 570 9.98 -4.02 4.76
CA LEU A 570 10.34 -3.42 3.48
C LEU A 570 10.05 -4.36 2.29
N ARG A 571 9.97 -5.68 2.51
CA ARG A 571 9.61 -6.66 1.47
C ARG A 571 8.26 -6.30 0.86
N GLY A 572 7.26 -5.98 1.69
CA GLY A 572 5.93 -5.60 1.23
C GLY A 572 5.93 -4.33 0.35
N LEU A 573 6.77 -3.35 0.68
CA LEU A 573 6.95 -2.14 -0.12
C LEU A 573 7.65 -2.42 -1.44
N VAL A 574 8.75 -3.18 -1.41
CA VAL A 574 9.53 -3.57 -2.60
C VAL A 574 8.65 -4.36 -3.56
N LEU A 575 7.85 -5.32 -3.09
CA LEU A 575 6.95 -6.12 -3.92
C LEU A 575 5.92 -5.27 -4.66
N ARG A 576 5.31 -4.28 -3.99
CA ARG A 576 4.35 -3.34 -4.61
C ARG A 576 5.01 -2.42 -5.61
N TYR A 577 6.23 -1.98 -5.33
CA TYR A 577 7.03 -1.23 -6.29
C TYR A 577 7.34 -2.10 -7.53
N THR A 578 7.78 -3.34 -7.32
CA THR A 578 8.07 -4.31 -8.39
C THR A 578 6.85 -4.58 -9.26
N GLU A 579 5.64 -4.56 -8.73
CA GLU A 579 4.41 -4.75 -9.51
C GLU A 579 4.20 -3.67 -10.59
N LEU A 580 4.62 -2.42 -10.34
CA LEU A 580 4.62 -1.36 -11.37
C LEU A 580 5.87 -1.35 -12.23
N TRP A 581 7.03 -1.60 -11.61
CA TRP A 581 8.32 -1.19 -12.18
C TRP A 581 9.27 -2.37 -12.48
N GLY A 582 8.94 -3.59 -12.06
CA GLY A 582 9.83 -4.76 -12.07
C GLY A 582 10.33 -5.17 -13.45
N GLY A 583 9.51 -4.97 -14.50
CA GLY A 583 9.87 -5.29 -15.88
C GLY A 583 10.75 -4.26 -16.59
N ARG A 584 11.20 -3.21 -15.90
CA ARG A 584 11.93 -2.09 -16.52
C ARG A 584 13.45 -2.20 -16.34
N SER A 585 14.18 -1.61 -17.28
CA SER A 585 15.64 -1.53 -17.26
C SER A 585 16.15 -0.61 -16.14
N PRO A 586 17.32 -0.89 -15.53
CA PRO A 586 17.90 -0.04 -14.51
C PRO A 586 18.00 1.44 -14.89
N ARG A 587 17.71 2.31 -13.91
CA ARG A 587 17.70 3.76 -14.12
C ARG A 587 18.99 4.46 -13.69
N CYS A 588 19.74 3.87 -12.78
CA CYS A 588 20.85 4.55 -12.10
C CYS A 588 22.06 4.77 -13.01
N ASN A 589 22.60 3.69 -13.59
CA ASN A 589 23.87 3.71 -14.31
C ASN A 589 23.71 3.11 -15.72
N GLY A 590 22.64 3.51 -16.44
CA GLY A 590 22.35 3.08 -17.81
C GLY A 590 21.81 1.65 -17.91
N SER A 591 22.67 0.64 -17.73
CA SER A 591 22.31 -0.78 -17.87
C SER A 591 22.40 -1.58 -16.57
N GLN A 592 22.85 -0.98 -15.47
CA GLN A 592 22.97 -1.63 -14.17
C GLN A 592 22.42 -0.74 -13.03
N PRO A 593 21.86 -1.35 -11.98
CA PRO A 593 21.52 -0.62 -10.76
C PRO A 593 22.80 -0.08 -10.09
N CYS A 594 22.70 1.04 -9.39
CA CYS A 594 23.84 1.56 -8.61
C CYS A 594 24.16 0.61 -7.46
N SER A 595 25.37 0.69 -6.89
CA SER A 595 25.73 -0.17 -5.75
C SER A 595 24.93 0.14 -4.48
N GLY A 596 24.40 1.36 -4.35
CA GLY A 596 23.68 1.79 -3.14
C GLY A 596 24.60 2.16 -1.97
N ASP A 597 25.91 2.13 -2.14
CA ASP A 597 26.85 2.45 -1.06
C ASP A 597 27.02 3.96 -0.82
N SER A 598 26.74 4.79 -1.83
CA SER A 598 26.75 6.25 -1.72
C SER A 598 26.03 6.90 -2.90
N PRO A 599 25.57 8.16 -2.76
CA PRO A 599 24.84 8.83 -3.83
C PRO A 599 25.73 9.16 -5.03
N GLU A 600 27.05 9.29 -4.83
CA GLU A 600 28.02 9.56 -5.91
C GLU A 600 28.19 8.38 -6.87
N ASN A 601 27.89 7.16 -6.43
CA ASN A 601 27.92 5.95 -7.27
C ASN A 601 26.69 5.80 -8.17
N CYS A 602 25.76 6.76 -8.13
CA CYS A 602 24.51 6.73 -8.85
C CYS A 602 24.42 7.92 -9.81
N SER A 603 24.43 7.64 -11.11
CA SER A 603 24.34 8.69 -12.14
C SER A 603 22.98 9.40 -12.19
N ARG A 604 22.00 8.99 -11.37
CA ARG A 604 20.79 9.80 -11.11
C ARG A 604 21.12 11.07 -10.31
N PHE A 605 22.11 11.02 -9.41
CA PHE A 605 22.41 12.12 -8.48
C PHE A 605 23.65 12.90 -8.88
N VAL A 606 24.73 12.20 -9.23
CA VAL A 606 26.03 12.81 -9.55
C VAL A 606 26.41 12.51 -11.00
N GLY A 607 26.82 13.54 -11.75
CA GLY A 607 27.19 13.39 -13.16
C GLY A 607 26.02 13.25 -14.13
N ALA A 608 24.76 13.40 -13.65
CA ALA A 608 23.59 13.53 -14.52
C ALA A 608 23.78 14.78 -15.41
N THR A 609 24.15 14.56 -16.67
CA THR A 609 24.18 15.64 -17.65
C THR A 609 22.74 16.04 -17.95
N ILE A 610 22.44 17.33 -17.80
CA ILE A 610 21.15 17.90 -18.20
C ILE A 610 21.15 17.88 -19.73
N VAL A 611 20.64 16.80 -20.34
CA VAL A 611 20.70 16.65 -21.81
C VAL A 611 19.62 17.49 -22.50
N ASP A 612 18.46 17.69 -21.86
CA ASP A 612 17.37 18.49 -22.43
C ASP A 612 16.42 19.03 -21.34
N GLN A 613 16.32 20.36 -21.22
CA GLN A 613 15.31 21.03 -20.37
C GLN A 613 14.03 21.36 -21.17
N GLY A 614 13.72 20.57 -22.20
CA GLY A 614 12.65 20.77 -23.16
C GLY A 614 11.63 19.65 -23.18
N VAL A 615 11.35 19.03 -22.04
CA VAL A 615 10.26 18.05 -21.97
C VAL A 615 8.94 18.71 -22.35
N HIS A 616 8.13 17.99 -23.10
CA HIS A 616 6.79 18.41 -23.51
C HIS A 616 5.73 17.73 -22.64
N ASP A 617 4.54 18.34 -22.58
CA ASP A 617 3.36 17.65 -22.07
C ASP A 617 3.02 16.47 -22.99
N PHE A 618 2.47 15.37 -22.46
CA PHE A 618 2.13 14.18 -23.25
C PHE A 618 1.03 14.44 -24.30
N THR A 619 0.25 15.51 -24.17
CA THR A 619 -0.73 15.98 -25.16
C THR A 619 -0.10 16.85 -26.25
N CYS A 620 1.18 17.20 -26.15
CA CYS A 620 1.88 17.99 -27.15
C CYS A 620 2.09 17.16 -28.42
N GLY A 621 1.17 17.28 -29.37
CA GLY A 621 1.26 16.64 -30.68
C GLY A 621 2.16 17.40 -31.67
N PRO A 622 2.51 16.79 -32.81
CA PRO A 622 3.38 17.39 -33.83
C PRO A 622 2.71 18.52 -34.64
N GLU A 623 1.40 18.74 -34.47
CA GLU A 623 0.60 19.62 -35.34
C GLU A 623 0.72 21.13 -34.99
N GLU A 624 1.13 21.48 -33.77
CA GLU A 624 1.39 22.88 -33.37
C GLU A 624 2.84 23.08 -32.90
N PRO A 625 3.55 24.13 -33.36
CA PRO A 625 4.90 24.43 -32.88
C PRO A 625 4.87 24.86 -31.41
N CYS A 626 5.37 23.98 -30.54
CA CYS A 626 5.53 24.28 -29.12
C CYS A 626 6.73 25.20 -28.91
N HIS A 627 6.46 26.45 -28.53
CA HIS A 627 7.48 27.48 -28.29
C HIS A 627 7.80 27.61 -26.80
N ARG A 628 8.92 28.27 -26.48
CA ARG A 628 9.30 28.61 -25.11
C ARG A 628 8.56 29.87 -24.65
N ILE A 629 8.00 29.80 -23.44
CA ILE A 629 7.42 30.94 -22.73
C ILE A 629 8.45 31.43 -21.72
N CYS A 630 9.00 32.61 -21.97
CA CYS A 630 9.94 33.30 -21.07
C CYS A 630 9.21 34.32 -20.18
N TRP A 631 9.88 34.79 -19.14
CA TRP A 631 9.34 35.78 -18.22
C TRP A 631 9.16 37.19 -18.82
N ASN A 632 8.16 37.92 -18.33
CA ASN A 632 8.09 39.37 -18.41
C ASN A 632 8.86 39.96 -17.21
N GLU A 633 10.11 40.36 -17.44
CA GLU A 633 11.00 40.87 -16.40
C GLU A 633 10.41 42.09 -15.67
N SER A 634 9.77 43.02 -16.40
CA SER A 634 9.15 44.20 -15.79
C SER A 634 8.03 43.82 -14.82
N SER A 635 7.18 42.87 -15.20
CA SER A 635 6.13 42.33 -14.33
C SER A 635 6.71 41.61 -13.12
N TYR A 636 7.80 40.86 -13.28
CA TYR A 636 8.46 40.17 -12.18
C TYR A 636 9.03 41.15 -11.16
N ARG A 637 9.79 42.17 -11.63
CA ARG A 637 10.42 43.18 -10.76
C ARG A 637 9.42 44.04 -9.99
N ASN A 638 8.17 44.12 -10.45
CA ASN A 638 7.09 44.83 -9.77
C ASN A 638 6.46 44.03 -8.61
N VAL A 639 6.83 42.75 -8.42
CA VAL A 639 6.34 41.93 -7.31
C VAL A 639 7.37 41.92 -6.19
N SER A 640 6.99 42.38 -5.00
CA SER A 640 7.83 42.31 -3.80
C SER A 640 7.79 40.89 -3.21
N ALA A 641 8.89 40.13 -3.29
CA ALA A 641 9.15 38.76 -2.81
C ALA A 641 8.05 37.70 -3.06
N GLY A 642 8.44 36.51 -3.54
CA GLY A 642 7.50 35.43 -3.83
C GLY A 642 6.70 35.64 -5.12
N ALA A 643 7.39 36.02 -6.20
CA ALA A 643 6.78 36.13 -7.52
C ALA A 643 6.28 34.78 -8.03
N SER A 644 5.03 34.73 -8.48
CA SER A 644 4.34 33.57 -9.04
C SER A 644 3.75 33.91 -10.41
N VAL A 645 3.68 32.94 -11.31
CA VAL A 645 3.19 33.12 -12.67
C VAL A 645 1.67 33.22 -12.66
N LEU A 646 1.13 34.31 -13.21
CA LEU A 646 -0.30 34.48 -13.40
C LEU A 646 -0.85 33.42 -14.37
N VAL A 647 -1.97 32.81 -14.01
CA VAL A 647 -2.70 31.90 -14.88
C VAL A 647 -3.45 32.73 -15.92
N ASP A 648 -2.85 32.88 -17.10
CA ASP A 648 -3.46 33.59 -18.22
C ASP A 648 -4.45 32.67 -18.96
N THR A 649 -5.49 33.25 -19.56
CA THR A 649 -6.40 32.53 -20.47
C THR A 649 -5.88 32.73 -21.89
N ASP A 650 -5.34 31.66 -22.49
CA ASP A 650 -4.96 31.53 -23.91
C ASP A 650 -4.52 32.83 -24.61
N GLY A 651 -3.33 33.32 -24.24
CA GLY A 651 -2.66 34.39 -24.98
C GLY A 651 -2.04 33.89 -26.30
N PRO A 652 -1.81 34.78 -27.28
CA PRO A 652 -1.17 34.41 -28.55
C PRO A 652 0.25 33.87 -28.36
N PRO A 653 0.76 33.03 -29.29
CA PRO A 653 2.11 32.50 -29.26
C PRO A 653 3.18 33.60 -29.11
N GLY A 654 4.16 33.39 -28.22
CA GLY A 654 5.23 34.35 -27.94
C GLY A 654 4.95 35.38 -26.84
N ARG A 655 3.77 35.31 -26.19
CA ARG A 655 3.47 36.11 -25.00
C ARG A 655 4.38 35.68 -23.84
N ARG A 656 4.96 36.67 -23.16
CA ARG A 656 5.78 36.46 -21.95
C ARG A 656 4.90 36.24 -20.73
N ALA A 657 5.34 35.37 -19.82
CA ALA A 657 4.64 35.10 -18.57
C ALA A 657 4.56 36.35 -17.69
N LEU A 658 3.37 36.66 -17.17
CA LEU A 658 3.14 37.74 -16.22
C LEU A 658 3.20 37.21 -14.79
N TYR A 659 3.52 38.08 -13.84
CA TYR A 659 3.76 37.71 -12.45
C TYR A 659 2.89 38.49 -11.47
N CYS A 660 2.47 37.80 -10.41
CA CYS A 660 1.84 38.37 -9.23
C CYS A 660 2.47 37.80 -7.96
N LYS A 661 2.17 38.39 -6.81
CA LYS A 661 2.60 37.86 -5.52
C LYS A 661 1.91 36.52 -5.24
N ALA A 662 2.65 35.53 -4.77
CA ALA A 662 2.09 34.26 -4.32
C ALA A 662 1.08 34.48 -3.18
N SER A 663 0.03 33.66 -3.15
CA SER A 663 -1.09 33.78 -2.21
C SER A 663 -1.73 32.42 -1.92
N LYS A 664 -2.79 32.40 -1.09
CA LYS A 664 -3.64 31.22 -0.86
C LYS A 664 -4.38 30.72 -2.11
N ARG A 665 -4.24 31.42 -3.24
CA ARG A 665 -4.74 31.03 -4.57
C ARG A 665 -3.60 30.66 -5.53
N THR A 666 -2.41 30.39 -5.01
CA THR A 666 -1.28 29.91 -5.80
C THR A 666 -1.20 28.38 -5.74
N LEU A 667 -0.91 27.76 -6.88
CA LEU A 667 -0.48 26.36 -6.96
C LEU A 667 1.05 26.30 -6.92
N ALA A 668 1.65 25.80 -5.83
CA ALA A 668 3.08 25.54 -5.80
C ALA A 668 3.37 24.21 -6.51
N ILE A 669 4.47 24.14 -7.27
CA ILE A 669 4.87 22.95 -8.03
C ILE A 669 6.28 22.58 -7.59
N SER A 670 6.40 21.39 -6.99
CA SER A 670 7.68 20.77 -6.65
C SER A 670 8.04 19.75 -7.73
N HIS A 671 9.13 19.99 -8.45
CA HIS A 671 9.54 19.14 -9.56
C HIS A 671 10.98 18.68 -9.43
N VAL A 672 11.30 17.51 -9.97
CA VAL A 672 12.69 17.04 -10.02
C VAL A 672 13.40 17.67 -11.21
N TRP A 673 14.34 18.59 -10.95
CA TRP A 673 15.11 19.32 -11.98
C TRP A 673 15.70 18.44 -13.09
N ALA A 674 16.18 17.25 -12.74
CA ALA A 674 16.77 16.31 -13.68
C ALA A 674 15.77 15.69 -14.67
N HIS A 675 14.46 15.91 -14.49
CA HIS A 675 13.40 15.39 -15.37
C HIS A 675 13.03 16.36 -16.49
N GLY A 676 13.76 17.46 -16.65
CA GLY A 676 13.70 18.30 -17.86
C GLY A 676 12.45 19.18 -18.00
N GLN A 677 11.74 19.45 -16.90
CA GLN A 677 10.50 20.25 -16.89
C GLN A 677 10.73 21.76 -17.12
N GLY A 678 11.98 22.19 -17.36
CA GLY A 678 12.29 23.51 -17.89
C GLY A 678 13.52 24.17 -17.25
N GLY A 679 13.99 25.24 -17.88
CA GLY A 679 15.22 25.93 -17.49
C GLY A 679 15.04 26.99 -16.41
N ARG A 680 15.32 28.24 -16.79
CA ARG A 680 15.21 29.45 -15.96
C ARG A 680 14.13 30.35 -16.55
N PRO A 681 13.63 31.37 -15.83
CA PRO A 681 12.66 32.33 -16.38
C PRO A 681 13.17 32.99 -17.67
N ASP A 682 14.49 33.16 -17.76
CA ASP A 682 15.26 33.67 -18.89
C ASP A 682 15.17 32.77 -20.14
N THR A 683 15.29 31.45 -19.97
CA THR A 683 15.26 30.45 -21.06
C THR A 683 13.85 29.88 -21.31
N GLY A 684 12.95 30.04 -20.34
CA GLY A 684 11.54 29.70 -20.43
C GLY A 684 11.21 28.22 -20.32
N ILE A 685 9.91 27.94 -20.30
CA ILE A 685 9.32 26.60 -20.30
C ILE A 685 8.54 26.36 -21.60
N ASN A 686 8.42 25.12 -22.05
CA ASN A 686 7.59 24.77 -23.20
C ASN A 686 6.13 25.20 -23.00
N SER A 687 5.50 25.78 -24.02
CA SER A 687 4.14 26.31 -23.97
C SER A 687 3.10 25.24 -23.58
N CYS A 688 3.32 23.99 -23.97
CA CYS A 688 2.47 22.88 -23.57
C CYS A 688 2.55 22.57 -22.05
N LEU A 689 3.73 22.70 -21.43
CA LEU A 689 3.89 22.51 -19.98
C LEU A 689 3.32 23.71 -19.22
N HIS A 690 3.53 24.93 -19.71
CA HIS A 690 2.86 26.11 -19.15
C HIS A 690 1.33 25.92 -19.16
N ARG A 691 0.76 25.47 -20.29
CA ARG A 691 -0.66 25.19 -20.42
C ARG A 691 -1.13 24.13 -19.42
N ARG A 692 -0.41 23.01 -19.27
CA ARG A 692 -0.67 22.00 -18.22
C ARG A 692 -0.80 22.64 -16.84
N TYR A 693 0.19 23.43 -16.44
CA TYR A 693 0.20 24.00 -15.09
C TYR A 693 -0.90 25.05 -14.91
N CYS A 694 -1.20 25.84 -15.94
CA CYS A 694 -2.36 26.72 -15.95
C CYS A 694 -3.66 25.92 -15.81
N ASP A 695 -3.86 24.86 -16.58
CA ASP A 695 -5.07 24.03 -16.54
C ASP A 695 -5.27 23.39 -15.16
N LEU A 696 -4.20 22.84 -14.57
CA LEU A 696 -4.20 22.27 -13.23
C LEU A 696 -4.50 23.34 -12.16
N ALA A 697 -3.86 24.51 -12.26
CA ALA A 697 -4.13 25.64 -11.37
C ALA A 697 -5.61 26.08 -11.45
N ARG A 698 -6.17 26.21 -12.66
CA ARG A 698 -7.59 26.55 -12.86
C ARG A 698 -8.52 25.48 -12.28
N LYS A 699 -8.21 24.20 -12.50
CA LYS A 699 -9.00 23.08 -11.94
C LYS A 699 -9.04 23.13 -10.40
N LEU A 700 -7.97 23.62 -9.77
CA LEU A 700 -7.88 23.83 -8.32
C LEU A 700 -8.39 25.21 -7.88
N GLY A 701 -8.88 26.07 -8.78
CA GLY A 701 -9.36 27.43 -8.46
C GLY A 701 -8.27 28.44 -8.10
N CYS A 702 -7.03 28.15 -8.50
CA CYS A 702 -5.86 29.01 -8.33
C CYS A 702 -5.80 30.07 -9.45
N ASP A 703 -5.30 31.26 -9.14
CA ASP A 703 -5.09 32.37 -10.09
C ASP A 703 -3.61 32.55 -10.49
N SER A 704 -2.70 31.88 -9.78
CA SER A 704 -1.29 31.81 -10.13
C SER A 704 -0.70 30.43 -9.84
N TYR A 705 0.46 30.14 -10.40
CA TYR A 705 1.26 28.98 -10.04
C TYR A 705 2.72 29.37 -9.81
N TRP A 706 3.42 28.63 -8.97
CA TRP A 706 4.83 28.82 -8.68
C TRP A 706 5.60 27.56 -9.06
N ILE A 707 6.66 27.72 -9.83
CA ILE A 707 7.65 26.69 -10.15
C ILE A 707 9.00 27.38 -10.24
N ASP A 708 10.03 26.81 -9.63
CA ASP A 708 11.39 27.33 -9.62
C ASP A 708 11.93 27.66 -11.03
N THR A 709 11.58 26.84 -12.04
CA THR A 709 11.88 27.07 -13.45
C THR A 709 11.45 28.45 -13.94
N MET A 710 10.28 28.94 -13.53
CA MET A 710 9.72 30.22 -13.98
C MET A 710 9.82 31.32 -12.92
N CYS A 711 10.22 31.00 -11.69
CA CYS A 711 10.19 31.94 -10.57
C CYS A 711 11.57 32.18 -9.92
N ILE A 712 12.64 31.51 -10.36
CA ILE A 712 14.00 31.72 -9.85
C ILE A 712 14.96 32.13 -10.99
N PRO A 713 15.21 33.44 -11.18
CA PRO A 713 16.02 33.98 -12.28
C PRO A 713 17.52 33.71 -12.15
N GLU A 714 18.26 34.04 -13.22
CA GLU A 714 19.74 34.03 -13.21
C GLU A 714 20.34 35.20 -12.43
N ASP A 715 19.69 36.37 -12.42
CA ASP A 715 20.12 37.55 -11.66
C ASP A 715 20.34 37.21 -10.17
N HIS A 716 21.55 37.49 -9.67
CA HIS A 716 21.96 37.06 -8.32
C HIS A 716 21.14 37.67 -7.18
N ALA A 717 20.64 38.90 -7.33
CA ALA A 717 19.86 39.58 -6.29
C ALA A 717 18.42 39.06 -6.28
N LEU A 718 17.77 39.03 -7.44
CA LEU A 718 16.41 38.50 -7.59
C LEU A 718 16.35 37.01 -7.25
N ARG A 719 17.37 36.24 -7.61
CA ARG A 719 17.51 34.84 -7.24
C ARG A 719 17.54 34.65 -5.72
N ARG A 720 18.29 35.50 -5.01
CA ARG A 720 18.39 35.44 -3.55
C ARG A 720 17.04 35.72 -2.91
N GLU A 721 16.35 36.77 -3.36
CA GLU A 721 15.01 37.12 -2.90
C GLU A 721 14.00 35.99 -3.16
N ALA A 722 14.03 35.38 -4.36
CA ALA A 722 13.17 34.27 -4.71
C ALA A 722 13.41 33.04 -3.81
N ILE A 723 14.67 32.66 -3.59
CA ILE A 723 15.03 31.53 -2.72
C ILE A 723 14.57 31.79 -1.27
N MET A 724 14.75 33.01 -0.76
CA MET A 724 14.29 33.38 0.59
C MET A 724 12.77 33.30 0.73
N SER A 725 12.02 33.44 -0.35
CA SER A 725 10.55 33.35 -0.33
C SER A 725 10.00 31.93 -0.44
N ILE A 726 10.83 30.89 -0.67
CA ILE A 726 10.36 29.50 -0.91
C ILE A 726 9.47 29.01 0.22
N ASN A 727 9.90 29.11 1.49
CA ASN A 727 9.10 28.65 2.62
C ASN A 727 7.73 29.33 2.64
N THR A 728 7.71 30.66 2.53
CA THR A 728 6.45 31.44 2.53
C THR A 728 5.56 31.11 1.34
N VAL A 729 6.14 30.88 0.15
CA VAL A 729 5.37 30.52 -1.06
C VAL A 729 4.73 29.15 -0.89
N PHE A 730 5.49 28.12 -0.48
CA PHE A 730 4.97 26.77 -0.35
C PHE A 730 3.96 26.65 0.80
N GLN A 731 4.26 27.23 1.97
CA GLN A 731 3.34 27.26 3.12
C GLN A 731 2.08 28.11 2.83
N GLY A 732 2.22 29.17 2.04
CA GLY A 732 1.13 30.09 1.72
C GLY A 732 0.26 29.67 0.53
N SER A 733 0.69 28.66 -0.23
CA SER A 733 0.00 28.18 -1.44
C SER A 733 -1.20 27.30 -1.10
N LYS A 734 -2.14 27.17 -2.04
CA LYS A 734 -3.35 26.34 -1.87
C LYS A 734 -3.04 24.84 -1.81
N ALA A 735 -2.07 24.43 -2.63
CA ALA A 735 -1.63 23.06 -2.77
C ALA A 735 -0.19 23.04 -3.29
N CYS A 736 0.52 21.95 -3.00
CA CYS A 736 1.81 21.63 -3.58
C CYS A 736 1.65 20.42 -4.51
N LEU A 737 1.89 20.64 -5.81
CA LEU A 737 1.85 19.61 -6.84
C LEU A 737 3.23 18.96 -6.98
N VAL A 738 3.29 17.65 -6.74
CA VAL A 738 4.48 16.82 -6.86
C VAL A 738 4.60 16.30 -8.29
N CYS A 739 5.68 16.69 -8.97
CA CYS A 739 6.01 16.26 -10.33
C CYS A 739 7.27 15.38 -10.32
N ASP A 740 7.05 14.06 -10.26
CA ASP A 740 8.10 13.05 -10.42
C ASP A 740 7.81 12.17 -11.64
N ARG A 741 8.83 11.83 -12.41
CA ARG A 741 8.74 10.97 -13.58
C ARG A 741 7.99 9.67 -13.32
N ASP A 742 8.32 8.95 -12.25
CA ASP A 742 7.71 7.63 -11.98
C ASP A 742 6.23 7.82 -11.61
N LEU A 743 5.90 8.83 -10.79
CA LEU A 743 4.51 9.13 -10.44
C LEU A 743 3.66 9.53 -11.65
N MET A 744 4.20 10.36 -12.56
CA MET A 744 3.53 10.81 -13.77
C MET A 744 3.25 9.70 -14.79
N GLU A 745 3.82 8.51 -14.63
CA GLU A 745 3.55 7.36 -15.50
C GLU A 745 2.43 6.43 -14.95
N ILE A 746 2.03 6.60 -13.69
CA ILE A 746 0.98 5.77 -13.07
C ILE A 746 -0.40 6.20 -13.60
N ASP A 747 -1.15 5.25 -14.17
CA ASP A 747 -2.53 5.48 -14.62
C ASP A 747 -3.53 5.29 -13.48
N ILE A 748 -4.22 6.37 -13.11
CA ILE A 748 -5.23 6.38 -12.05
C ILE A 748 -6.67 6.46 -12.56
N SER A 749 -6.90 6.30 -13.86
CA SER A 749 -8.24 6.42 -14.47
C SER A 749 -9.27 5.45 -13.87
N GLY A 750 -8.82 4.27 -13.46
CA GLY A 750 -9.66 3.28 -12.79
C GLY A 750 -10.13 3.67 -11.38
N LEU A 751 -9.44 4.62 -10.72
CA LEU A 751 -9.87 5.17 -9.42
C LEU A 751 -11.04 6.14 -9.59
N GLU A 752 -10.99 7.00 -10.61
CA GLU A 752 -11.99 8.04 -10.88
C GLU A 752 -13.31 7.47 -11.44
N ASN A 753 -13.21 6.57 -12.43
CA ASN A 753 -14.38 6.07 -13.15
C ASN A 753 -15.09 4.90 -12.43
N GLY A 754 -14.55 4.44 -11.29
CA GLY A 754 -15.10 3.33 -10.51
C GLY A 754 -15.07 1.97 -11.21
N THR A 755 -14.31 1.84 -12.30
CA THR A 755 -14.20 0.60 -13.10
C THR A 755 -13.41 -0.50 -12.39
N LEU A 756 -12.55 -0.13 -11.45
CA LEU A 756 -11.79 -1.06 -10.64
C LEU A 756 -12.61 -1.53 -9.42
N GLU A 757 -12.57 -2.83 -9.16
CA GLU A 757 -13.09 -3.39 -7.92
C GLU A 757 -12.35 -2.83 -6.69
N LEU A 758 -12.95 -2.92 -5.50
CA LEU A 758 -12.42 -2.29 -4.28
C LEU A 758 -10.98 -2.73 -3.97
N SER A 759 -10.67 -4.03 -4.09
CA SER A 759 -9.34 -4.59 -3.86
C SER A 759 -8.29 -4.01 -4.82
N ALA A 760 -8.62 -3.90 -6.11
CA ALA A 760 -7.73 -3.33 -7.12
C ALA A 760 -7.49 -1.83 -6.90
N ARG A 761 -8.51 -1.08 -6.44
CA ARG A 761 -8.35 0.34 -6.07
C ARG A 761 -7.42 0.52 -4.87
N THR A 762 -7.58 -0.30 -3.84
CA THR A 762 -6.68 -0.30 -2.69
C THR A 762 -5.26 -0.66 -3.13
N ARG A 763 -5.10 -1.71 -3.92
CA ARG A 763 -3.79 -2.16 -4.42
C ARG A 763 -3.06 -1.09 -5.23
N LEU A 764 -3.76 -0.37 -6.11
CA LEU A 764 -3.16 0.73 -6.86
C LEU A 764 -2.68 1.87 -5.93
N ARG A 765 -3.43 2.20 -4.88
CA ARG A 765 -3.01 3.19 -3.88
C ARG A 765 -1.79 2.73 -3.10
N GLU A 766 -1.74 1.46 -2.72
CA GLU A 766 -0.57 0.83 -2.11
C GLU A 766 0.70 0.98 -2.98
N MET A 767 0.56 0.75 -4.29
CA MET A 767 1.66 0.88 -5.27
C MET A 767 2.10 2.34 -5.49
N ILE A 768 1.14 3.29 -5.45
CA ILE A 768 1.44 4.74 -5.48
C ILE A 768 2.29 5.11 -4.26
N LEU A 769 1.89 4.73 -3.05
CA LEU A 769 2.63 5.02 -1.82
C LEU A 769 4.03 4.38 -1.83
N ALA A 770 4.16 3.13 -2.28
CA ALA A 770 5.46 2.50 -2.45
C ALA A 770 6.35 3.27 -3.45
N THR A 771 5.77 3.80 -4.53
CA THR A 771 6.51 4.63 -5.50
C THR A 771 6.97 5.95 -4.88
N VAL A 772 6.12 6.62 -4.08
CA VAL A 772 6.49 7.85 -3.36
C VAL A 772 7.71 7.64 -2.47
N MET A 773 7.81 6.50 -1.76
CA MET A 773 8.95 6.21 -0.88
C MET A 773 10.29 6.09 -1.63
N PHE A 774 10.31 5.57 -2.86
CA PHE A 774 11.56 5.27 -3.58
C PHE A 774 11.85 6.19 -4.78
N CYS A 775 10.93 7.09 -5.15
CA CYS A 775 11.09 8.00 -6.29
C CYS A 775 12.14 9.11 -6.04
N ASP A 776 12.54 9.81 -7.10
CA ASP A 776 13.57 10.86 -7.02
C ASP A 776 13.15 12.02 -6.10
N TRP A 777 11.85 12.30 -6.03
CA TRP A 777 11.31 13.38 -5.22
C TRP A 777 11.62 13.23 -3.71
N ASN A 778 11.56 12.01 -3.16
CA ASN A 778 11.84 11.76 -1.74
C ASN A 778 13.35 11.77 -1.40
N VAL A 779 14.20 11.39 -2.36
CA VAL A 779 15.64 11.14 -2.11
C VAL A 779 16.54 12.35 -2.37
N ARG A 780 16.01 13.45 -2.93
CA ARG A 780 16.77 14.68 -3.23
C ARG A 780 16.46 15.80 -2.23
N ALA A 781 17.48 16.56 -1.85
CA ALA A 781 17.38 17.59 -0.82
C ALA A 781 16.43 18.77 -1.17
N TRP A 782 16.47 19.25 -2.42
CA TRP A 782 15.64 20.39 -2.84
C TRP A 782 14.15 20.05 -2.89
N THR A 783 13.78 18.94 -3.53
CA THR A 783 12.39 18.49 -3.58
C THR A 783 11.88 18.11 -2.21
N PHE A 784 12.73 17.56 -1.35
CA PHE A 784 12.43 17.33 0.06
C PHE A 784 12.06 18.62 0.80
N LEU A 785 12.82 19.72 0.60
CA LEU A 785 12.50 21.02 1.20
C LEU A 785 11.12 21.49 0.74
N GLU A 786 10.88 21.56 -0.56
CA GLU A 786 9.60 21.99 -1.14
C GLU A 786 8.41 21.15 -0.65
N ALA A 787 8.59 19.83 -0.59
CA ALA A 787 7.62 18.88 -0.04
C ALA A 787 7.24 19.21 1.41
N THR A 788 8.27 19.40 2.24
CA THR A 788 8.11 19.65 3.68
C THR A 788 7.41 20.97 3.92
N GLN A 789 7.68 22.00 3.11
CA GLN A 789 7.05 23.31 3.26
C GLN A 789 5.63 23.37 2.67
N GLY A 790 5.34 22.56 1.64
CA GLY A 790 4.03 22.46 0.99
C GLY A 790 3.14 21.34 1.54
N ARG A 791 3.50 20.77 2.70
CA ARG A 791 2.96 19.50 3.22
C ARG A 791 1.48 19.53 3.57
N ASP A 792 0.87 20.70 3.77
CA ASP A 792 -0.54 20.84 4.14
C ASP A 792 -1.51 20.25 3.11
N ASN A 793 -1.11 20.23 1.83
CA ASN A 793 -1.93 19.70 0.75
C ASN A 793 -1.07 19.24 -0.44
N LEU A 794 -0.52 18.04 -0.33
CA LEU A 794 0.30 17.40 -1.36
C LEU A 794 -0.57 16.65 -2.38
N LEU A 795 -0.47 17.07 -3.65
CA LEU A 795 -1.11 16.42 -4.79
C LEU A 795 -0.04 15.75 -5.65
N LEU A 796 -0.20 14.46 -5.94
CA LEU A 796 0.72 13.73 -6.82
C LEU A 796 0.22 13.86 -8.27
N LEU A 797 1.06 14.35 -9.18
CA LEU A 797 0.76 14.37 -10.61
C LEU A 797 0.97 12.97 -11.21
N CYS A 798 -0.11 12.38 -11.70
CA CYS A 798 -0.17 11.08 -12.35
C CYS A 798 -0.35 11.20 -13.86
N LYS A 799 -0.40 10.06 -14.54
CA LYS A 799 -0.57 9.99 -15.99
C LYS A 799 -1.82 10.75 -16.44
N ASN A 800 -1.75 11.34 -17.63
CA ASN A 800 -2.84 12.10 -18.24
C ASN A 800 -3.24 13.37 -17.46
N ASN A 801 -2.30 14.02 -16.76
CA ASN A 801 -2.54 15.23 -15.94
C ASN A 801 -3.61 15.03 -14.87
N LYS A 802 -3.75 13.78 -14.39
CA LYS A 802 -4.62 13.45 -13.27
C LYS A 802 -3.86 13.62 -11.96
N THR A 803 -4.59 13.91 -10.89
CA THR A 803 -3.96 14.18 -9.59
C THR A 803 -4.63 13.34 -8.52
N VAL A 804 -3.84 12.83 -7.58
CA VAL A 804 -4.34 12.17 -6.37
C VAL A 804 -3.79 12.87 -5.12
N SER A 805 -4.62 13.02 -4.07
CA SER A 805 -4.15 13.54 -2.78
C SER A 805 -3.33 12.48 -2.06
N LEU A 806 -2.13 12.86 -1.60
CA LEU A 806 -1.29 11.96 -0.80
C LEU A 806 -1.97 11.61 0.54
N LEU A 807 -2.58 12.60 1.20
CA LEU A 807 -3.30 12.41 2.45
C LEU A 807 -4.47 11.44 2.29
N GLU A 808 -5.31 11.66 1.28
CA GLU A 808 -6.46 10.79 1.01
C GLU A 808 -6.00 9.36 0.64
N THR A 809 -4.90 9.25 -0.09
CA THR A 809 -4.31 7.94 -0.43
C THR A 809 -3.85 7.20 0.82
N LEU A 810 -3.16 7.89 1.74
CA LEU A 810 -2.75 7.33 3.03
C LEU A 810 -3.95 6.92 3.89
N GLU A 811 -4.97 7.77 4.00
CA GLU A 811 -6.21 7.49 4.73
C GLU A 811 -6.91 6.22 4.24
N LEU A 812 -7.04 6.08 2.92
CA LEU A 812 -7.71 4.94 2.32
C LEU A 812 -6.90 3.64 2.44
N VAL A 813 -5.57 3.71 2.32
CA VAL A 813 -4.70 2.54 2.57
C VAL A 813 -4.71 2.16 4.04
N MET A 814 -4.72 3.11 4.97
CA MET A 814 -4.82 2.82 6.40
C MET A 814 -6.17 2.22 6.82
N ARG A 815 -7.23 2.55 6.08
CA ARG A 815 -8.58 2.00 6.32
C ARG A 815 -8.76 0.60 5.74
N ASP A 816 -8.34 0.41 4.48
CA ASP A 816 -8.71 -0.78 3.69
C ASP A 816 -7.51 -1.59 3.18
N GLY A 817 -6.32 -1.01 3.18
CA GLY A 817 -5.07 -1.62 2.70
C GLY A 817 -4.23 -2.19 3.82
N SER A 818 -3.01 -2.58 3.48
CA SER A 818 -2.11 -3.23 4.42
C SER A 818 -1.40 -2.23 5.34
N LEU A 819 -1.28 -2.63 6.62
CA LEU A 819 -0.64 -1.81 7.66
C LEU A 819 0.86 -1.62 7.42
N ASP A 820 1.53 -2.55 6.73
CA ASP A 820 2.98 -2.47 6.51
C ASP A 820 3.39 -1.23 5.71
N ILE A 821 2.62 -0.84 4.70
CA ILE A 821 2.87 0.38 3.92
C ILE A 821 2.62 1.62 4.76
N GLY A 822 1.44 1.70 5.39
CA GLY A 822 1.05 2.90 6.10
C GLY A 822 1.95 3.16 7.30
N THR A 823 2.39 2.10 7.99
CA THR A 823 3.35 2.22 9.09
C THR A 823 4.76 2.58 8.62
N ALA A 824 5.16 2.22 7.39
CA ALA A 824 6.45 2.64 6.85
C ALA A 824 6.57 4.17 6.66
N PHE A 825 5.45 4.88 6.46
CA PHE A 825 5.46 6.34 6.39
C PHE A 825 5.73 7.00 7.75
N ILE A 826 5.53 6.30 8.86
CA ILE A 826 5.93 6.78 10.20
C ILE A 826 7.45 6.82 10.28
N SER A 827 8.13 5.87 9.62
CA SER A 827 9.58 5.83 9.53
C SER A 827 10.16 6.94 8.64
N ALA A 828 9.32 7.57 7.83
CA ALA A 828 9.64 8.70 6.97
C ALA A 828 8.70 9.88 7.26
N PRO A 829 8.74 10.48 8.47
CA PRO A 829 7.74 11.46 8.92
C PRO A 829 7.70 12.72 8.05
N HIS A 830 8.76 13.01 7.31
CA HIS A 830 8.80 14.08 6.31
C HIS A 830 7.93 13.84 5.08
N LEU A 831 7.53 12.59 4.82
CA LEU A 831 6.54 12.24 3.80
C LEU A 831 5.10 12.37 4.31
N LEU A 832 4.91 12.63 5.60
CA LEU A 832 3.58 12.83 6.17
C LEU A 832 3.13 14.28 5.96
N PRO A 833 1.89 14.51 5.49
CA PRO A 833 1.32 15.84 5.35
C PRO A 833 0.93 16.43 6.73
N LEU A 834 1.94 16.78 7.53
CA LEU A 834 1.76 17.28 8.91
C LEU A 834 1.19 18.69 8.93
N ARG A 835 0.08 18.90 9.65
CA ARG A 835 -0.46 20.24 9.90
C ARG A 835 0.28 20.89 11.06
N VAL A 836 0.73 22.12 10.86
CA VAL A 836 1.20 22.97 11.97
C VAL A 836 -0.02 23.28 12.83
N GLY A 837 0.07 22.98 14.13
CA GLY A 837 -1.02 23.18 15.08
C GLY A 837 -1.57 24.61 15.00
N LYS A 838 -2.89 24.75 15.19
CA LYS A 838 -3.49 26.07 15.38
C LYS A 838 -2.80 26.77 16.56
N ASP A 839 -2.59 28.07 16.40
CA ASP A 839 -2.05 29.00 17.39
C ASP A 839 -2.42 28.58 18.84
N PRO A 840 -1.45 28.32 19.74
CA PRO A 840 -1.69 27.78 21.08
C PRO A 840 -2.45 28.73 22.02
N THR A 841 -2.94 29.86 21.52
CA THR A 841 -3.55 30.93 22.28
C THR A 841 -5.05 30.75 22.57
N GLU A 842 -5.75 29.78 21.98
CA GLU A 842 -7.22 29.63 22.17
C GLU A 842 -7.67 28.45 23.05
N ASP A 843 -6.84 27.45 23.36
CA ASP A 843 -7.30 26.28 24.14
C ASP A 843 -6.22 25.62 25.02
N ALA A 844 -5.39 26.43 25.70
CA ALA A 844 -4.42 25.96 26.68
C ALA A 844 -5.12 25.46 27.97
N ARG A 845 -5.72 24.26 27.91
CA ARG A 845 -5.77 23.39 29.09
C ARG A 845 -4.38 22.80 29.23
N SER A 846 -3.67 23.20 30.28
CA SER A 846 -2.36 22.64 30.64
C SER A 846 -2.36 21.12 30.52
N PRO A 847 -1.32 20.51 29.92
CA PRO A 847 -1.19 19.06 29.95
C PRO A 847 -1.09 18.59 31.42
N PRO A 848 -1.67 17.45 31.78
CA PRO A 848 -1.54 16.89 33.13
C PRO A 848 -0.09 16.56 33.46
N GLU A 849 0.43 17.08 34.58
CA GLU A 849 1.82 17.08 35.10
C GLU A 849 2.52 15.71 35.28
N ASP A 850 1.95 14.59 34.84
CA ASP A 850 2.47 13.23 35.06
C ASP A 850 2.53 12.40 33.76
N SER A 851 3.06 12.95 32.65
CA SER A 851 3.40 12.14 31.48
C SER A 851 4.81 11.60 31.62
N TRP A 852 5.01 10.29 31.48
CA TRP A 852 6.34 9.69 31.41
C TRP A 852 7.19 10.20 30.21
N LEU A 853 6.57 10.90 29.25
CA LEU A 853 7.22 11.64 28.16
C LEU A 853 7.76 13.02 28.60
N ASP A 854 7.33 13.57 29.74
CA ASP A 854 7.76 14.88 30.27
C ASP A 854 9.16 14.79 30.93
N ALA A 855 9.68 13.59 31.18
CA ALA A 855 11.07 13.39 31.64
C ALA A 855 12.12 13.83 30.59
N PHE A 856 11.66 14.17 29.38
CA PHE A 856 12.47 14.68 28.28
C PHE A 856 12.08 16.11 27.86
N ASP A 857 11.12 16.75 28.52
CA ASP A 857 10.83 18.19 28.37
C ASP A 857 11.70 18.95 29.38
N VAL A 858 12.95 19.17 28.99
CA VAL A 858 13.76 20.25 29.57
C VAL A 858 13.42 21.50 28.76
N ASP A 859 13.13 22.60 29.45
CA ASP A 859 12.85 23.94 28.89
C ASP A 859 13.96 24.40 27.91
N ASP A 860 13.92 23.97 26.65
CA ASP A 860 14.93 24.24 25.62
C ASP A 860 14.34 25.21 24.56
N PRO A 861 14.98 26.36 24.27
CA PRO A 861 14.47 27.32 23.29
C PRO A 861 14.25 26.70 21.90
N GLU A 862 13.03 26.82 21.37
CA GLU A 862 12.50 26.24 20.11
C GLU A 862 13.35 26.39 18.84
N ASP A 863 14.38 27.23 18.83
CA ASP A 863 15.07 27.67 17.62
C ASP A 863 16.11 26.65 17.13
N ASN A 864 16.97 26.13 18.01
CA ASN A 864 18.06 25.27 17.57
C ASN A 864 17.59 23.87 17.20
N ARG A 865 16.59 23.29 17.88
CA ARG A 865 15.97 21.98 17.58
C ARG A 865 15.61 21.78 16.10
N LYS A 866 15.16 22.84 15.41
CA LYS A 866 14.80 22.82 13.98
C LYS A 866 16.01 22.62 13.08
N LEU A 867 17.19 23.08 13.51
CA LEU A 867 18.45 22.92 12.80
C LEU A 867 18.91 21.47 12.81
N GLU A 868 18.87 20.77 13.95
CA GLU A 868 19.27 19.36 14.00
C GLU A 868 18.23 18.45 13.33
N GLU A 869 16.94 18.75 13.46
CA GLU A 869 15.87 18.05 12.72
C GLU A 869 16.08 18.19 11.21
N ALA A 870 16.38 19.40 10.73
CA ALA A 870 16.72 19.65 9.33
C ALA A 870 18.00 18.90 8.89
N ALA A 871 19.04 18.86 9.73
CA ALA A 871 20.26 18.12 9.45
C ALA A 871 20.00 16.60 9.35
N SER A 872 19.20 16.07 10.27
CA SER A 872 18.80 14.66 10.32
C SER A 872 17.98 14.26 9.09
N CYS A 873 17.07 15.14 8.67
CA CYS A 873 16.26 14.97 7.46
C CYS A 873 17.10 15.00 6.17
N LEU A 874 18.06 15.92 6.10
CA LEU A 874 18.96 16.05 4.95
C LEU A 874 20.05 14.98 4.90
N ARG A 875 20.21 14.21 5.97
CA ARG A 875 21.14 13.10 6.05
C ARG A 875 20.99 12.20 4.82
N HIS A 876 22.08 12.05 4.06
CA HIS A 876 22.15 11.19 2.87
C HIS A 876 21.27 11.61 1.66
N ARG A 877 20.71 12.82 1.66
CA ARG A 877 19.99 13.41 0.51
C ARG A 877 20.90 14.37 -0.24
N PRO A 878 21.43 14.00 -1.43
CA PRO A 878 22.33 14.89 -2.15
C PRO A 878 21.59 16.13 -2.67
N ALA A 879 22.21 17.29 -2.49
CA ALA A 879 21.87 18.48 -3.26
C ALA A 879 22.45 18.34 -4.67
N SER A 880 21.73 18.84 -5.68
CA SER A 880 22.17 18.70 -7.09
C SER A 880 23.31 19.65 -7.47
N ARG A 881 23.65 20.63 -6.62
CA ARG A 881 24.76 21.57 -6.83
C ARG A 881 25.61 21.68 -5.57
N GLU A 882 26.89 21.91 -5.77
CA GLU A 882 27.83 22.16 -4.67
C GLU A 882 27.46 23.44 -3.90
N GLY A 883 27.46 23.37 -2.57
CA GLY A 883 27.07 24.48 -1.67
C GLY A 883 25.57 24.62 -1.41
N ASP A 884 24.70 24.02 -2.24
CA ASP A 884 23.25 24.08 -2.01
C ASP A 884 22.84 23.32 -0.74
N ALA A 885 23.58 22.27 -0.34
CA ALA A 885 23.29 21.49 0.86
C ALA A 885 23.20 22.36 2.13
N PHE A 886 24.13 23.31 2.28
CA PHE A 886 24.13 24.26 3.39
C PHE A 886 22.97 25.26 3.31
N ILE A 887 22.66 25.74 2.10
CA ILE A 887 21.54 26.66 1.87
C ILE A 887 20.21 25.97 2.22
N ILE A 888 19.99 24.75 1.75
CA ILE A 888 18.78 23.97 2.03
C ILE A 888 18.67 23.72 3.54
N TRP A 889 19.76 23.40 4.21
CA TRP A 889 19.80 23.18 5.66
C TRP A 889 19.29 24.39 6.44
N THR A 890 19.85 25.56 6.15
CA THR A 890 19.46 26.81 6.82
C THR A 890 18.01 27.19 6.52
N ILE A 891 17.55 27.03 5.27
CA ILE A 891 16.15 27.32 4.89
C ILE A 891 15.17 26.37 5.59
N LEU A 892 15.46 25.07 5.63
CA LEU A 892 14.62 24.08 6.32
C LEU A 892 14.48 24.41 7.80
N ALA A 893 15.56 24.85 8.41
CA ALA A 893 15.60 25.22 9.82
C ALA A 893 14.99 26.61 10.12
N GLY A 894 14.53 27.34 9.09
CA GLY A 894 13.86 28.63 9.23
C GLY A 894 14.78 29.84 9.27
N TYR A 895 16.06 29.69 8.91
CA TYR A 895 17.06 30.75 8.99
C TYR A 895 17.26 31.52 7.68
N PRO A 896 17.79 32.76 7.75
CA PRO A 896 18.21 33.51 6.57
C PRO A 896 19.27 32.74 5.77
N THR A 897 19.25 32.87 4.44
CA THR A 897 20.20 32.20 3.54
C THR A 897 21.60 32.83 3.62
N LEU A 898 22.32 32.58 4.71
CA LEU A 898 23.74 32.82 4.78
C LEU A 898 24.44 31.73 3.95
N ARG A 899 25.42 32.12 3.13
CA ARG A 899 26.18 31.17 2.28
C ARG A 899 27.52 30.77 2.88
N SER A 900 27.93 31.46 3.94
CA SER A 900 29.16 31.20 4.68
C SER A 900 28.79 30.43 5.94
N PRO A 901 29.20 29.16 6.07
CA PRO A 901 29.07 28.42 7.32
C PRO A 901 29.70 29.17 8.50
N GLN A 902 30.81 29.87 8.26
CA GLN A 902 31.43 30.72 9.28
C GLN A 902 30.47 31.80 9.77
N ASN A 903 29.95 32.64 8.87
CA ASN A 903 29.08 33.76 9.25
C ASN A 903 27.81 33.26 9.94
N PHE A 904 27.29 32.12 9.51
CA PHE A 904 26.14 31.48 10.15
C PHE A 904 26.46 31.10 11.60
N TRP A 905 27.52 30.34 11.87
CA TRP A 905 27.87 29.94 13.23
C TRP A 905 28.30 31.12 14.11
N GLU A 906 28.97 32.14 13.56
CA GLU A 906 29.29 33.38 14.28
C GLU A 906 28.03 34.11 14.73
N SER A 907 26.97 34.13 13.91
CA SER A 907 25.69 34.74 14.25
C SER A 907 24.92 34.01 15.36
N ARG A 908 25.37 32.80 15.75
CA ARG A 908 24.71 31.91 16.72
C ARG A 908 25.44 31.78 18.06
N ARG A 909 26.44 32.62 18.31
CA ARG A 909 27.07 32.68 19.64
C ARG A 909 26.02 33.04 20.72
N GLY A 910 26.10 32.35 21.85
CA GLY A 910 25.14 32.44 22.96
C GLY A 910 23.89 31.58 22.80
N THR A 911 23.83 30.69 21.79
CA THR A 911 22.69 29.77 21.60
C THR A 911 23.06 28.32 21.95
N LEU A 912 22.06 27.50 22.27
CA LEU A 912 22.24 26.10 22.72
C LEU A 912 22.08 25.10 21.56
N LEU A 913 23.07 24.25 21.29
CA LEU A 913 23.04 23.21 20.27
C LEU A 913 23.19 21.84 20.93
N THR A 914 22.52 20.79 20.46
CA THR A 914 22.74 19.45 21.02
C THR A 914 24.11 18.90 20.59
N THR A 915 24.80 18.16 21.46
CA THR A 915 26.14 17.59 21.12
C THR A 915 26.09 16.62 19.93
N GLY A 916 24.93 16.04 19.63
CA GLY A 916 24.68 15.19 18.47
C GLY A 916 24.86 15.91 17.13
N ALA A 917 24.61 17.22 17.06
CA ALA A 917 24.86 18.03 15.86
C ALA A 917 26.34 18.05 15.43
N LEU A 918 27.26 17.70 16.34
CA LEU A 918 28.69 17.59 16.07
C LEU A 918 29.08 16.29 15.34
N MET A 919 28.19 15.29 15.34
CA MET A 919 28.40 13.99 14.73
C MET A 919 28.15 14.05 13.21
N SER A 920 28.97 14.85 12.52
CA SER A 920 28.95 15.02 11.06
C SER A 920 30.30 14.70 10.43
N GLY A 921 30.28 14.05 9.26
CA GLY A 921 31.47 13.79 8.46
C GLY A 921 31.89 14.98 7.59
N ALA A 922 31.19 16.11 7.68
CA ALA A 922 31.51 17.32 6.93
C ALA A 922 32.84 17.94 7.41
N SER A 923 33.53 18.66 6.53
CA SER A 923 34.69 19.46 6.96
C SER A 923 34.29 20.47 8.04
N ARG A 924 35.19 20.73 8.99
CA ARG A 924 34.96 21.73 10.05
C ARG A 924 35.28 23.13 9.56
N VAL A 925 34.56 24.12 10.09
CA VAL A 925 34.81 25.54 9.77
C VAL A 925 36.18 25.96 10.29
N GLN A 926 37.02 26.47 9.39
CA GLN A 926 38.39 26.91 9.69
C GLN A 926 38.37 28.36 10.19
N ALA A 927 37.74 28.61 11.34
CA ALA A 927 37.65 29.92 11.97
C ALA A 927 37.83 29.83 13.50
N LYS A 928 38.38 30.89 14.11
CA LYS A 928 38.65 30.96 15.55
C LYS A 928 37.36 30.72 16.35
N GLY A 929 37.39 29.75 17.27
CA GLY A 929 36.25 29.37 18.11
C GLY A 929 35.21 28.50 17.42
N LEU A 930 35.39 28.12 16.15
CA LEU A 930 34.41 27.36 15.35
C LEU A 930 34.93 26.03 14.76
N HIS A 931 36.11 25.57 15.17
CA HIS A 931 36.68 24.29 14.69
C HIS A 931 35.85 23.05 15.06
N TRP A 932 34.89 23.20 15.98
CA TRP A 932 33.91 22.17 16.33
C TRP A 932 32.76 22.10 15.32
N ALA A 933 32.48 23.19 14.60
CA ALA A 933 31.26 23.37 13.83
C ALA A 933 31.35 22.75 12.41
N PRO A 934 30.36 21.98 11.97
CA PRO A 934 30.35 21.42 10.62
C PRO A 934 30.05 22.49 9.57
N SER A 935 30.65 22.34 8.39
CA SER A 935 30.43 23.24 7.24
C SER A 935 29.13 22.95 6.47
N GLU A 936 28.55 21.77 6.63
CA GLU A 936 27.33 21.31 5.97
C GLU A 936 26.65 20.20 6.82
N PRO A 937 25.34 19.92 6.63
CA PRO A 937 24.61 18.99 7.50
C PRO A 937 25.07 17.53 7.36
N THR A 938 25.75 17.16 6.28
CA THR A 938 26.11 15.77 5.94
C THR A 938 27.57 15.62 5.56
N GLY A 939 28.20 14.48 5.90
CA GLY A 939 29.55 14.18 5.45
C GLY A 939 29.62 13.70 3.99
N ARG A 940 30.57 14.24 3.21
CA ARG A 940 31.01 13.64 1.94
C ARG A 940 31.83 12.37 2.22
N LYS A 941 31.80 11.39 1.29
CA LYS A 941 32.81 10.32 1.25
C LYS A 941 34.20 10.94 1.07
N VAL A 942 35.16 10.55 1.90
CA VAL A 942 36.58 10.84 1.69
C VAL A 942 37.08 9.96 0.53
N PRO A 943 37.52 10.53 -0.60
CA PRO A 943 38.03 9.72 -1.72
C PRO A 943 39.34 9.02 -1.34
N GLY A 944 39.39 7.68 -1.44
CA GLY A 944 40.64 6.90 -1.32
C GLY A 944 40.62 5.70 -0.38
N LEU A 945 39.61 5.55 0.48
CA LEU A 945 39.60 4.54 1.57
C LEU A 945 39.10 3.13 1.20
N PHE A 946 38.62 2.89 -0.03
CA PHE A 946 37.93 1.64 -0.37
C PHE A 946 38.44 1.04 -1.68
N LYS A 947 39.62 0.41 -1.62
CA LYS A 947 39.99 -0.58 -2.64
C LYS A 947 39.25 -1.88 -2.36
N LYS A 948 38.61 -2.43 -3.40
CA LYS A 948 38.08 -3.79 -3.43
C LYS A 948 39.18 -4.78 -3.01
N HIS A 949 39.11 -5.28 -1.79
CA HIS A 949 39.70 -6.56 -1.44
C HIS A 949 38.59 -7.51 -1.02
N THR A 950 38.26 -8.39 -1.98
CA THR A 950 37.77 -9.77 -1.79
C THR A 950 37.12 -10.11 -0.45
N GLY A 951 35.79 -10.26 -0.47
CA GLY A 951 35.01 -10.93 0.58
C GLY A 951 34.51 -10.00 1.67
N GLU A 952 33.27 -9.52 1.50
CA GLU A 952 32.30 -9.14 2.54
C GLU A 952 32.82 -8.28 3.72
N GLN A 953 32.67 -6.96 3.60
CA GLN A 953 32.11 -6.08 4.64
C GLN A 953 32.01 -4.65 4.10
N SER A 954 30.80 -4.21 3.76
CA SER A 954 30.50 -2.80 3.44
C SER A 954 30.49 -1.98 4.73
N CYS A 955 31.30 -0.93 4.81
CA CYS A 955 31.29 -0.01 5.95
C CYS A 955 30.01 0.82 5.96
N GLU A 956 29.26 0.75 7.06
CA GLU A 956 28.05 1.55 7.32
C GLU A 956 28.42 2.94 7.87
N TYR A 957 27.60 3.95 7.51
CA TYR A 957 27.60 5.25 8.17
C TYR A 957 26.96 5.08 9.55
N PRO A 958 27.61 5.45 10.68
CA PRO A 958 27.01 5.27 11.99
C PRO A 958 25.76 6.14 12.16
N GLU A 959 24.60 5.50 12.32
CA GLU A 959 23.29 6.11 12.61
C GLU A 959 23.23 6.63 14.05
N VAL A 960 23.81 7.80 14.32
CA VAL A 960 23.50 8.56 15.54
C VAL A 960 22.31 9.46 15.24
N GLU A 961 21.15 9.23 15.87
CA GLU A 961 20.05 10.19 15.86
C GLU A 961 20.50 11.45 16.64
N MET A 962 20.71 12.57 15.94
CA MET A 962 21.26 13.82 16.50
C MET A 962 20.36 14.49 17.56
N LEU A 963 19.18 13.93 17.83
CA LEU A 963 18.13 14.49 18.68
C LEU A 963 18.15 14.00 20.13
N ILE A 964 19.04 13.06 20.48
CA ILE A 964 19.02 12.37 21.78
C ILE A 964 20.29 12.70 22.57
N THR A 965 20.77 13.94 22.56
CA THR A 965 22.03 14.31 23.23
C THR A 965 21.90 15.58 24.04
N ASP A 966 22.73 15.75 25.06
CA ASP A 966 22.66 16.90 25.97
C ASP A 966 22.95 18.22 25.24
N PRO A 967 22.28 19.33 25.62
CA PRO A 967 22.53 20.64 25.04
C PRO A 967 23.89 21.19 25.49
N GLY A 968 24.56 21.90 24.59
CA GLY A 968 25.76 22.68 24.84
C GLY A 968 25.64 24.09 24.29
N GLU A 969 26.38 25.04 24.83
CA GLU A 969 26.36 26.44 24.45
C GLU A 969 27.46 26.78 23.44
N ILE A 970 27.10 27.53 22.40
CA ILE A 970 28.05 28.10 21.44
C ILE A 970 28.68 29.37 22.04
N THR A 971 29.98 29.35 22.34
CA THR A 971 30.69 30.47 22.96
C THR A 971 31.63 31.18 21.98
N GLU A 972 32.26 32.28 22.39
CA GLU A 972 33.28 32.95 21.57
C GLU A 972 34.55 32.11 21.36
N THR A 973 34.85 31.20 22.29
CA THR A 973 36.08 30.40 22.30
C THR A 973 35.87 28.97 21.80
N GLY A 974 34.63 28.49 21.71
CA GLY A 974 34.34 27.12 21.30
C GLY A 974 32.89 26.71 21.54
N PHE A 975 32.69 25.42 21.78
CA PHE A 975 31.40 24.82 22.14
C PHE A 975 31.52 24.18 23.52
N SER A 976 30.63 24.57 24.44
CA SER A 976 30.67 24.20 25.85
C SER A 976 29.48 23.30 26.19
N ALA A 977 29.71 22.02 26.45
CA ALA A 977 28.65 21.05 26.74
C ALA A 977 29.02 20.14 27.91
N SER A 978 28.01 19.49 28.49
CA SER A 978 28.21 18.31 29.35
C SER A 978 28.55 17.11 28.45
N TRP A 979 29.63 16.40 28.78
CA TRP A 979 30.07 15.21 28.06
C TRP A 979 29.94 14.01 28.99
N ASP A 980 29.42 12.90 28.46
CA ASP A 980 29.46 11.62 29.16
C ASP A 980 30.93 11.16 29.24
N VAL A 981 31.36 10.84 30.46
CA VAL A 981 32.74 10.44 30.77
C VAL A 981 32.72 8.96 31.14
N LEU A 982 33.55 8.15 30.47
CA LEU A 982 33.61 6.72 30.74
C LEU A 982 34.62 6.44 31.87
N HIS A 983 34.12 6.19 33.09
CA HIS A 983 34.98 5.79 34.20
C HIS A 983 35.44 4.33 34.02
N LEU A 984 36.69 4.16 33.60
CA LEU A 984 37.35 2.86 33.60
C LEU A 984 37.81 2.54 35.03
N ASP A 985 37.16 1.55 35.65
CA ASP A 985 37.51 1.08 36.99
C ASP A 985 38.78 0.23 36.90
N MET A 986 39.94 0.89 36.91
CA MET A 986 41.22 0.21 36.89
C MET A 986 41.42 -0.44 38.25
N GLN A 987 41.40 -1.77 38.32
CA GLN A 987 41.95 -2.49 39.48
C GLN A 987 43.47 -2.26 39.52
N MET A 988 43.87 -1.10 40.02
CA MET A 988 45.23 -0.80 40.40
C MET A 988 45.57 -1.76 41.54
N GLY A 989 46.32 -2.81 41.21
CA GLY A 989 46.83 -3.77 42.19
C GLY A 989 47.69 -3.06 43.23
N GLY A 990 47.07 -2.64 44.33
CA GLY A 990 47.69 -2.35 45.62
C GLY A 990 48.99 -1.56 45.62
N ARG A 991 49.11 -0.45 44.88
CA ARG A 991 50.20 0.51 45.08
C ARG A 991 49.64 1.93 45.17
N ASP A 992 49.72 2.49 46.37
CA ASP A 992 49.23 3.83 46.76
C ASP A 992 50.06 5.01 46.21
N GLU A 993 50.84 4.82 45.15
CA GLU A 993 51.54 5.92 44.48
C GLU A 993 51.32 5.79 42.96
N LEU A 994 50.62 6.77 42.38
CA LEU A 994 50.53 6.98 40.94
C LEU A 994 51.96 7.15 40.40
N PRO A 995 52.43 6.31 39.46
CA PRO A 995 53.74 6.47 38.88
C PRO A 995 53.84 7.83 38.20
N SER A 996 54.96 8.51 38.43
CA SER A 996 55.34 9.72 37.71
C SER A 996 55.26 9.47 36.20
N GLU A 997 54.53 10.37 35.53
CA GLU A 997 54.42 10.57 34.08
C GLU A 997 53.48 9.62 33.33
N ASP A 998 52.34 10.19 32.93
CA ASP A 998 51.32 9.91 31.89
C ASP A 998 51.31 8.57 31.14
N MET A 999 52.45 7.92 30.92
CA MET A 999 52.62 6.71 30.11
C MET A 999 52.02 5.43 30.70
N ALA A 1000 51.87 5.31 32.02
CA ALA A 1000 51.18 4.15 32.63
C ALA A 1000 49.67 4.22 32.41
N VAL A 1001 49.07 5.37 32.71
CA VAL A 1001 47.64 5.65 32.45
C VAL A 1001 47.32 5.58 30.96
N ILE A 1002 48.19 6.11 30.08
CA ILE A 1002 48.04 6.01 28.61
C ILE A 1002 48.12 4.55 28.13
N ARG A 1003 48.98 3.73 28.73
CA ARG A 1003 49.12 2.30 28.38
C ARG A 1003 47.89 1.52 28.81
N ASP A 1004 47.41 1.74 30.02
CA ASP A 1004 46.26 1.04 30.58
C ASP A 1004 44.95 1.49 29.89
N LEU A 1005 44.83 2.78 29.54
CA LEU A 1005 43.77 3.29 28.66
C LEU A 1005 43.83 2.66 27.27
N LYS A 1006 45.02 2.57 26.67
CA LYS A 1006 45.21 1.92 25.37
C LYS A 1006 44.86 0.43 25.43
N GLU A 1007 45.23 -0.27 26.50
CA GLU A 1007 44.90 -1.69 26.70
C GLU A 1007 43.41 -1.90 26.99
N ALA A 1008 42.77 -1.05 27.80
CA ALA A 1008 41.32 -1.09 28.02
C ALA A 1008 40.54 -0.76 26.73
N VAL A 1009 41.01 0.24 25.97
CA VAL A 1009 40.48 0.60 24.65
C VAL A 1009 40.82 -0.45 23.58
N GLN A 1010 41.77 -1.34 23.79
CA GLN A 1010 42.01 -2.47 22.87
C GLN A 1010 41.27 -3.75 23.29
N TYR A 1011 41.08 -3.95 24.60
CA TYR A 1011 40.40 -5.10 25.18
C TYR A 1011 38.88 -5.03 25.03
N HIS A 1012 38.27 -3.88 25.32
CA HIS A 1012 36.84 -3.66 25.10
C HIS A 1012 36.48 -3.50 23.62
N PHE A 1013 37.46 -3.23 22.75
CA PHE A 1013 37.22 -2.83 21.36
C PHE A 1013 38.04 -3.67 20.36
N GLN A 1014 38.20 -4.97 20.65
CA GLN A 1014 38.80 -5.94 19.73
C GLN A 1014 38.09 -5.94 18.36
N PRO A 1015 38.80 -6.31 17.27
CA PRO A 1015 38.28 -6.31 15.90
C PRO A 1015 37.31 -7.48 15.70
N ARG A 1016 36.12 -7.38 16.30
CA ARG A 1016 34.94 -8.15 15.88
C ARG A 1016 34.05 -7.24 15.05
N GLY A 1017 34.52 -6.85 13.85
CA GLY A 1017 33.73 -6.34 12.72
C GLY A 1017 32.87 -5.07 12.88
N ASP A 1018 32.46 -4.70 14.09
CA ASP A 1018 31.34 -3.80 14.32
C ASP A 1018 31.82 -2.38 14.63
N LYS A 1019 31.90 -1.60 13.56
CA LYS A 1019 32.13 -0.15 13.56
C LYS A 1019 31.13 0.63 14.42
N ILE A 1020 29.97 0.04 14.71
CA ILE A 1020 28.83 0.63 15.45
C ILE A 1020 28.95 0.46 16.97
N ALA A 1021 29.70 -0.54 17.44
CA ALA A 1021 29.75 -0.86 18.86
C ALA A 1021 30.30 0.29 19.72
N LEU A 1022 31.22 1.11 19.20
CA LEU A 1022 31.85 2.20 19.95
C LEU A 1022 30.88 3.34 20.28
N LEU A 1023 30.03 3.74 19.32
CA LEU A 1023 29.01 4.77 19.53
C LEU A 1023 27.82 4.25 20.35
N ARG A 1024 27.43 2.99 20.12
CA ARG A 1024 26.31 2.35 20.82
C ARG A 1024 26.62 2.09 22.30
N SER A 1025 27.86 1.70 22.63
CA SER A 1025 28.28 1.43 24.02
C SER A 1025 28.42 2.70 24.86
N VAL A 1026 28.90 3.81 24.28
CA VAL A 1026 28.91 5.14 24.92
C VAL A 1026 27.47 5.63 25.18
N LEU A 1027 26.55 5.41 24.24
CA LEU A 1027 25.13 5.73 24.42
C LEU A 1027 24.42 4.80 25.42
N GLN A 1028 24.76 3.51 25.48
CA GLN A 1028 24.23 2.55 26.46
C GLN A 1028 24.65 2.90 27.90
N ALA A 1029 25.82 3.54 28.10
CA ALA A 1029 26.25 4.00 29.42
C ALA A 1029 25.30 5.04 30.05
N ARG A 1030 24.44 5.72 29.26
CA ARG A 1030 23.38 6.61 29.77
C ARG A 1030 22.35 5.91 30.66
N GLN A 1031 22.14 4.60 30.51
CA GLN A 1031 21.16 3.89 31.35
C GLN A 1031 21.62 3.68 32.79
N THR A 1032 22.92 3.78 33.06
CA THR A 1032 23.45 3.88 34.42
C THR A 1032 23.55 5.35 34.83
N ARG A 1033 22.41 6.01 35.10
CA ARG A 1033 22.39 7.29 35.82
C ARG A 1033 23.05 7.08 37.19
N PHE A 1034 24.32 7.45 37.31
CA PHE A 1034 24.94 7.59 38.62
C PHE A 1034 24.25 8.75 39.35
N ARG A 1035 23.52 8.41 40.42
CA ARG A 1035 23.04 9.41 41.37
C ARG A 1035 24.26 10.13 41.92
N ARG A 1036 24.32 11.44 41.73
CA ARG A 1036 25.36 12.34 42.23
C ARG A 1036 25.39 12.27 43.76
N ASP A 1037 26.10 11.29 44.32
CA ASP A 1037 26.28 11.20 45.76
C ASP A 1037 27.32 12.24 46.15
N SER A 1038 26.89 13.24 46.91
CA SER A 1038 27.60 14.52 47.14
C SER A 1038 28.86 14.41 48.01
N ARG A 1039 29.39 13.20 48.23
CA ARG A 1039 30.47 12.94 49.19
C ARG A 1039 31.84 12.61 48.57
N THR A 1040 31.94 12.42 47.26
CA THR A 1040 33.22 12.05 46.60
C THR A 1040 33.81 13.13 45.69
N ALA A 1041 33.20 14.32 45.62
CA ALA A 1041 33.59 15.41 44.72
C ALA A 1041 34.87 16.19 45.11
N GLN A 1042 35.89 15.52 45.69
CA GLN A 1042 37.12 16.18 46.14
C GLN A 1042 38.44 15.52 45.74
N ARG A 1043 38.45 14.65 44.72
CA ARG A 1043 39.71 14.23 44.10
C ARG A 1043 39.76 14.67 42.63
N SER A 1044 40.70 15.57 42.37
CA SER A 1044 41.14 16.09 41.08
C SER A 1044 41.32 14.99 40.05
N ALA A 1045 40.34 14.77 39.18
CA ALA A 1045 40.53 14.06 37.93
C ALA A 1045 40.77 15.13 36.85
N LEU A 1046 42.01 15.21 36.35
CA LEU A 1046 42.32 16.03 35.18
C LEU A 1046 41.62 15.39 33.96
N PRO A 1047 40.79 16.11 33.19
CA PRO A 1047 40.05 15.52 32.08
C PRO A 1047 41.01 15.23 30.92
N TYR A 1048 41.17 13.94 30.67
CA TYR A 1048 42.05 13.38 29.66
C TYR A 1048 41.18 12.75 28.58
N VAL A 1049 41.29 13.25 27.36
CA VAL A 1049 40.52 12.78 26.21
C VAL A 1049 41.33 11.77 25.43
N ALA A 1050 40.84 10.55 25.34
CA ALA A 1050 41.35 9.52 24.45
C ALA A 1050 40.90 9.82 23.00
N VAL A 1051 41.88 9.99 22.11
CA VAL A 1051 41.64 10.19 20.67
C VAL A 1051 41.99 8.89 19.95
N CYS A 1052 41.01 8.32 19.26
CA CYS A 1052 41.18 7.13 18.43
C CYS A 1052 40.86 7.48 16.98
N GLU A 1053 41.67 7.03 16.03
CA GLU A 1053 41.44 7.13 14.58
C GLU A 1053 41.18 5.75 13.99
N PHE A 1054 40.12 5.58 13.22
CA PHE A 1054 39.86 4.34 12.53
C PHE A 1054 40.86 4.15 11.38
N CYS A 1055 41.65 3.07 11.43
CA CYS A 1055 42.58 2.70 10.36
C CYS A 1055 41.90 1.69 9.42
N ALA A 1056 41.55 2.13 8.22
CA ALA A 1056 40.84 1.29 7.26
C ALA A 1056 41.70 0.16 6.66
N GLU A 1057 43.04 0.29 6.69
CA GLU A 1057 43.94 -0.77 6.21
C GLU A 1057 44.00 -1.96 7.18
N ASP A 1058 43.84 -1.71 8.49
CA ASP A 1058 43.99 -2.71 9.55
C ASP A 1058 42.64 -3.21 10.12
N GLY A 1059 41.51 -2.62 9.68
CA GLY A 1059 40.17 -2.95 10.18
C GLY A 1059 39.97 -2.64 11.67
N GLY A 1060 40.78 -1.75 12.24
CA GLY A 1060 40.83 -1.50 13.69
C GLY A 1060 41.00 -0.02 14.05
N TRP A 1061 40.66 0.31 15.29
CA TRP A 1061 40.88 1.65 15.85
C TRP A 1061 42.36 1.82 16.23
N LYS A 1062 43.01 2.80 15.59
CA LYS A 1062 44.36 3.25 15.89
C LYS A 1062 44.31 4.32 16.97
N TRP A 1063 44.92 4.01 18.10
CA TRP A 1063 45.14 4.98 19.18
C TRP A 1063 45.98 6.17 18.71
N LEU A 1064 45.45 7.40 18.82
CA LEU A 1064 46.17 8.65 18.52
C LEU A 1064 46.72 9.35 19.77
N GLY A 1065 46.38 8.85 20.96
CA GLY A 1065 46.89 9.33 22.23
C GLY A 1065 45.81 9.93 23.13
N VAL A 1066 46.24 10.38 24.30
CA VAL A 1066 45.42 11.13 25.25
C VAL A 1066 45.76 12.61 25.15
N ARG A 1067 44.76 13.48 25.29
CA ARG A 1067 44.90 14.93 25.23
C ARG A 1067 44.30 15.56 26.48
N ARG A 1068 44.95 16.57 27.04
CA ARG A 1068 44.44 17.28 28.22
C ARG A 1068 43.52 18.41 27.76
N LEU A 1069 42.25 18.38 28.21
CA LEU A 1069 41.19 19.26 27.71
C LEU A 1069 41.48 20.76 27.94
N ASP A 1070 42.29 21.07 28.95
CA ASP A 1070 42.57 22.43 29.45
C ASP A 1070 43.88 23.03 28.93
N SER A 1071 44.77 22.26 28.29
CA SER A 1071 46.12 22.73 27.94
C SER A 1071 46.59 22.49 26.51
N ASP A 1072 45.80 21.85 25.65
CA ASP A 1072 46.20 21.61 24.25
C ASP A 1072 45.53 22.61 23.27
N PRO A 1073 46.28 23.60 22.74
CA PRO A 1073 45.73 24.60 21.81
C PRO A 1073 45.45 24.05 20.40
N HIS A 1074 45.76 22.78 20.12
CA HIS A 1074 45.64 22.14 18.82
C HIS A 1074 44.87 20.82 18.91
N MET A 1075 43.63 20.86 19.43
CA MET A 1075 42.70 19.74 19.25
C MET A 1075 42.65 19.37 17.75
N PRO A 1076 42.88 18.09 17.40
CA PRO A 1076 42.94 17.68 16.00
C PRO A 1076 41.59 17.95 15.32
N GLY A 1077 41.62 18.33 14.04
CA GLY A 1077 40.40 18.43 13.24
C GLY A 1077 39.62 17.11 13.30
N PHE A 1078 38.37 17.20 13.73
CA PHE A 1078 37.51 16.03 13.92
C PHE A 1078 36.93 15.60 12.57
N THR A 1079 37.38 14.44 12.08
CA THR A 1079 36.74 13.69 11.00
C THR A 1079 35.93 12.54 11.61
N LEU A 1080 35.01 11.96 10.86
CA LEU A 1080 34.19 10.81 11.31
C LEU A 1080 35.05 9.59 11.69
N GLU A 1081 36.29 9.56 11.22
CA GLU A 1081 37.31 8.55 11.54
C GLU A 1081 37.92 8.76 12.93
N LYS A 1082 37.75 9.94 13.56
CA LYS A 1082 38.33 10.27 14.86
C LYS A 1082 37.26 10.37 15.93
N ILE A 1083 37.17 9.36 16.80
CA ILE A 1083 36.23 9.39 17.92
C ILE A 1083 36.93 9.94 19.17
N LEU A 1084 36.19 10.81 19.86
CA LEU A 1084 36.51 11.36 21.16
C LEU A 1084 35.92 10.44 22.24
N LEU A 1085 36.77 9.82 23.06
CA LEU A 1085 36.37 9.17 24.31
C LEU A 1085 36.85 10.09 25.43
N VAL A 1086 35.92 10.74 26.15
CA VAL A 1086 36.21 11.65 27.27
C VAL A 1086 36.28 10.87 28.57
#